data_AF-E4V593-F1
#
_entry.id   AF-E4V593-F1
#
_cell.length_a   1.000
_cell.length_b   1.000
_cell.length_c   1.000
_cell.angle_alpha   90.00
_cell.angle_beta   90.00
_cell.angle_gamma   90.00
#
_symmetry.space_group_name_H-M   'P 1'
#
loop_
_entity.id
_entity.type
_entity.pdbx_description
1 polymer ?
#
loop_
_entity_poly.entity_id
_entity_poly.type
_entity_poly.pdbx_seq_one_letter_code
_entity_poly.pdbx_strand_id
1 'polypeptide(L)'
;MAARAEMAAPDWDANLRQMGQLFVMGFDGTTVDPQIRSLIEDYHLGAILLTAKNLKSADETAKLVLELQTIARQAGHQSPLLIGLDQENGGVNSLFDDVYIRQFPSAMGVAATGSTKLAREVAKATAQELRAVGINWILGPVLDVLTDGKNQPLGVRSVGDDPQEVATYGVESMKGYQDGGLATCGKHFPSYGNLDAMVSQSDVPVITDTVDQLRLSALIPFRSAISQGLDSMIVGGCSMISHGMNVMHACLSEEVIEDLLRSDLGFQGVVVSDCLEMEALSSNIGVGGGTVMALKAGCDLVLVCRSFAVQQEAISGLRLGVENGMISKERVRQSLARVSAMKARRTSWEQALNPPGISLLSRLQPSHTNLSMQAYNSSITVVRDRTNLLPLSSILEPDEELLLLTPLVKPLPASAAAAGATVTAGQAGGERSRESTNSIDASSSSVSSNIKSGEAVFRELGRSLARRRNGRVLHTSYSGSGVRPIHENLINRASAVVIVTADSNRNLYQHGFTKHVSLICSNSSRSNNSSSGSGSSINGSARRNSAGYQRPKPVVVVAVSSPYDFAKDPTIGTYVCTYDFTDAALQALVRVLYGEVSPTGRMPGSLSKSSTVRRTSQPRQQWLVETWNTERDSAALDTLLASIRESEGVGGGTNGSIGSSSISINNNNDQGINSSSVLCGVSADTFLLKSADVQECHLVVRNSSTHAINGFCATYFFQSTGTGVIGAILVDPARRRLGIGSSLHSRAIQTLTQHPEVKQLQLGSRLPGVYLGIPRTDPVERRRLRRWFAKLGWSMALSRPLCSMVLRDVQSWTQPEGLRVKGGRGSSAGTSSSSIGHGEVEYDLVFGEEYADAVVEHVRTSSRQGVAEVYRTALAGGPHCGIIRAKKAGETSTAGISAGTNGSGNAHAGAEEDGDGEMMLDGGLHLGMTGTATTTTTTRDETLVGSVVVYNARSQLARLVPAVREARIRAGGISSPVISPSVGEYAMLVQGLIVLGIKEIRKQGGNAVILDCVDGDGNSDGLTTMGFSVLHSFEELTCDAAAWARS
;
A
#
# COMPACT_ATOMS: atom_id res chain seq x y z
N MET A 1 -79.25 48.77 27.29
CA MET A 1 -78.27 47.74 27.70
C MET A 1 -77.90 46.94 26.48
N ALA A 2 -76.68 47.14 25.97
CA ALA A 2 -76.14 46.41 24.83
C ALA A 2 -75.47 45.13 25.36
N ALA A 3 -75.96 43.97 24.93
CA ALA A 3 -75.28 42.69 25.16
C ALA A 3 -74.16 42.53 24.12
N ARG A 4 -72.92 42.40 24.60
CA ARG A 4 -71.75 42.02 23.82
C ARG A 4 -72.01 40.67 23.16
N ALA A 5 -71.95 40.63 21.83
CA ALA A 5 -71.72 39.39 21.10
C ALA A 5 -70.27 38.94 21.38
N GLU A 6 -70.12 37.82 22.06
CA GLU A 6 -68.84 37.11 22.16
C GLU A 6 -68.41 36.66 20.75
N MET A 7 -67.36 37.30 20.23
CA MET A 7 -66.58 36.73 19.13
C MET A 7 -65.94 35.45 19.66
N ALA A 8 -66.36 34.30 19.15
CA ALA A 8 -65.66 33.04 19.36
C ALA A 8 -64.16 33.23 19.02
N ALA A 9 -63.28 32.91 19.98
CA ALA A 9 -61.84 32.92 19.76
C ALA A 9 -61.50 31.98 18.59
N PRO A 10 -60.63 32.38 17.65
CA PRO A 10 -60.19 31.49 16.57
C PRO A 10 -59.61 30.20 17.15
N ASP A 11 -59.79 29.09 16.43
CA ASP A 11 -59.24 27.77 16.74
C ASP A 11 -57.69 27.80 16.64
N TRP A 12 -57.05 28.38 17.66
CA TRP A 12 -55.62 28.67 17.72
C TRP A 12 -54.77 27.44 18.07
N ASP A 13 -55.32 26.47 18.80
CA ASP A 13 -54.60 25.26 19.20
C ASP A 13 -54.19 24.42 18.00
N ALA A 14 -55.06 24.26 17.00
CA ALA A 14 -54.73 23.55 15.77
C ALA A 14 -53.61 24.25 14.96
N ASN A 15 -53.57 25.60 14.98
CA ASN A 15 -52.57 26.40 14.27
C ASN A 15 -51.20 26.37 14.98
N LEU A 16 -51.17 26.39 16.31
CA LEU A 16 -49.95 26.28 17.11
C LEU A 16 -49.26 24.92 16.91
N ARG A 17 -50.03 23.83 16.89
CA ARG A 17 -49.51 22.47 16.65
C ARG A 17 -48.81 22.33 15.28
N GLN A 18 -49.27 23.07 14.28
CA GLN A 18 -48.65 23.08 12.96
C GLN A 18 -47.35 23.89 12.95
N MET A 19 -47.25 24.98 13.72
CA MET A 19 -46.05 25.83 13.77
C MET A 19 -44.82 25.09 14.31
N GLY A 20 -45.00 24.19 15.29
CA GLY A 20 -43.91 23.36 15.82
C GLY A 20 -43.20 22.50 14.76
N GLN A 21 -43.91 22.15 13.68
CA GLN A 21 -43.34 21.38 12.58
C GLN A 21 -42.31 22.16 11.73
N LEU A 22 -42.22 23.48 11.93
CA LEU A 22 -41.29 24.37 11.24
C LEU A 22 -39.98 24.61 12.02
N PHE A 23 -39.74 23.85 13.09
CA PHE A 23 -38.55 23.98 13.90
C PHE A 23 -37.73 22.69 13.93
N VAL A 24 -36.41 22.89 13.99
CA VAL A 24 -35.42 21.88 14.35
C VAL A 24 -34.80 22.33 15.66
N MET A 25 -34.91 21.52 16.70
CA MET A 25 -34.40 21.87 18.03
C MET A 25 -33.53 20.77 18.61
N GLY A 26 -32.53 21.13 19.40
CA GLY A 26 -31.71 20.18 20.14
C GLY A 26 -31.91 20.33 21.65
N PHE A 27 -31.23 19.49 22.42
CA PHE A 27 -31.22 19.52 23.88
C PHE A 27 -29.89 18.95 24.39
N ASP A 28 -29.57 19.18 25.66
CA ASP A 28 -28.37 18.63 26.29
C ASP A 28 -28.71 17.35 27.09
N GLY A 29 -27.73 16.46 27.26
CA GLY A 29 -27.93 15.20 27.98
C GLY A 29 -28.27 14.02 27.07
N THR A 30 -28.28 12.82 27.65
CA THR A 30 -28.32 11.54 26.89
C THR A 30 -29.63 10.79 27.06
N THR A 31 -30.61 11.42 27.68
CA THR A 31 -31.95 10.87 27.98
C THR A 31 -32.95 11.98 27.75
N VAL A 32 -34.22 11.63 27.50
CA VAL A 32 -35.29 12.62 27.40
C VAL A 32 -35.42 13.36 28.72
N ASP A 33 -35.28 14.69 28.68
CA ASP A 33 -35.53 15.57 29.80
C ASP A 33 -36.94 16.21 29.71
N PRO A 34 -37.42 16.87 30.77
CA PRO A 34 -38.73 17.53 30.73
C PRO A 34 -38.85 18.63 29.67
N GLN A 35 -37.74 19.26 29.26
CA GLN A 35 -37.74 20.37 28.31
C GLN A 35 -38.00 19.88 26.89
N ILE A 36 -37.23 18.89 26.41
CA ILE A 36 -37.48 18.30 25.09
C ILE A 36 -38.82 17.57 25.03
N ARG A 37 -39.26 16.94 26.13
CA ARG A 37 -40.59 16.36 26.23
C ARG A 37 -41.67 17.41 26.01
N SER A 38 -41.61 18.56 26.69
CA SER A 38 -42.55 19.67 26.52
C SER A 38 -42.55 20.21 25.08
N LEU A 39 -41.38 20.35 24.43
CA LEU A 39 -41.31 20.74 23.02
C LEU A 39 -42.07 19.78 22.09
N ILE A 40 -41.98 18.47 22.35
CA ILE A 40 -42.66 17.45 21.53
C ILE A 40 -44.16 17.40 21.85
N GLU A 41 -44.54 17.38 23.12
CA GLU A 41 -45.93 17.19 23.58
C GLU A 41 -46.76 18.47 23.41
N ASP A 42 -46.27 19.60 23.91
CA ASP A 42 -47.05 20.85 24.00
C ASP A 42 -46.93 21.67 22.71
N TYR A 43 -45.73 21.74 22.13
CA TYR A 43 -45.45 22.56 20.95
C TYR A 43 -45.45 21.78 19.64
N HIS A 44 -45.61 20.46 19.67
CA HIS A 44 -45.60 19.59 18.49
C HIS A 44 -44.36 19.81 17.59
N LEU A 45 -43.17 19.83 18.20
CA LEU A 45 -41.89 19.97 17.50
C LEU A 45 -41.75 18.96 16.34
N GLY A 46 -41.35 19.43 15.15
CA GLY A 46 -41.27 18.58 13.95
C GLY A 46 -39.96 17.82 13.77
N ALA A 47 -38.86 18.37 14.27
CA ALA A 47 -37.52 17.85 14.02
C ALA A 47 -36.59 18.07 15.22
N ILE A 48 -35.68 17.12 15.43
CA ILE A 48 -34.69 17.14 16.49
C ILE A 48 -33.29 17.05 15.89
N LEU A 49 -32.37 17.88 16.37
CA LEU A 49 -30.93 17.77 16.09
C LEU A 49 -30.23 17.12 17.29
N LEU A 50 -29.66 15.94 17.08
CA LEU A 50 -28.81 15.26 18.04
C LEU A 50 -27.33 15.56 17.75
N THR A 51 -26.57 15.83 18.80
CA THR A 51 -25.14 16.13 18.74
C THR A 51 -24.34 15.09 19.51
N ALA A 52 -23.02 15.20 19.49
CA ALA A 52 -22.16 14.37 20.34
C ALA A 52 -22.56 14.39 21.82
N LYS A 53 -23.21 15.44 22.34
CA LYS A 53 -23.66 15.49 23.73
C LYS A 53 -24.81 14.53 24.06
N ASN A 54 -25.56 14.07 23.05
CA ASN A 54 -26.69 13.17 23.23
C ASN A 54 -26.28 11.70 23.02
N LEU A 55 -25.25 11.48 22.22
CA LEU A 55 -24.93 10.19 21.60
C LEU A 55 -23.73 9.54 22.30
N LYS A 56 -23.98 8.46 23.04
CA LYS A 56 -22.96 7.72 23.81
C LYS A 56 -22.51 6.43 23.12
N SER A 57 -23.46 5.64 22.66
CA SER A 57 -23.27 4.35 21.99
C SER A 57 -24.41 4.11 21.02
N ALA A 58 -24.26 3.14 20.11
CA ALA A 58 -25.32 2.78 19.17
C ALA A 58 -26.60 2.30 19.90
N ASP A 59 -26.45 1.55 20.99
CA ASP A 59 -27.57 0.99 21.75
C ASP A 59 -28.36 2.08 22.51
N GLU A 60 -27.65 2.94 23.24
CA GLU A 60 -28.30 4.05 23.94
C GLU A 60 -28.91 5.07 22.97
N THR A 61 -28.30 5.28 21.80
CA THR A 61 -28.87 6.11 20.74
C THR A 61 -30.18 5.52 20.23
N ALA A 62 -30.22 4.22 19.93
CA ALA A 62 -31.44 3.56 19.47
C ALA A 62 -32.57 3.67 20.50
N LYS A 63 -32.26 3.54 21.80
CA LYS A 63 -33.22 3.73 22.89
C LYS A 63 -33.73 5.16 22.97
N LEU A 64 -32.83 6.15 22.95
CA LEU A 64 -33.18 7.56 23.00
C LEU A 64 -34.08 7.95 21.82
N VAL A 65 -33.71 7.54 20.61
CA VAL A 65 -34.47 7.83 19.39
C VAL A 65 -35.85 7.17 19.45
N LEU A 66 -35.95 5.91 19.88
CA LEU A 66 -37.22 5.23 20.04
C LEU A 66 -38.12 5.91 21.08
N GLU A 67 -37.55 6.37 22.19
CA GLU A 67 -38.27 7.12 23.22
C GLU A 67 -38.84 8.43 22.65
N LEU A 68 -38.03 9.23 21.97
CA LEU A 68 -38.45 10.48 21.32
C LEU A 68 -39.60 10.24 20.32
N GLN A 69 -39.49 9.21 19.48
CA GLN A 69 -40.54 8.85 18.52
C GLN A 69 -41.82 8.35 19.20
N THR A 70 -41.69 7.61 20.31
CA THR A 70 -42.82 7.11 21.09
C THR A 70 -43.60 8.26 21.73
N ILE A 71 -42.90 9.24 22.30
CA ILE A 71 -43.49 10.47 22.85
C ILE A 71 -44.24 11.23 21.76
N ALA A 72 -43.63 11.44 20.60
CA ALA A 72 -44.29 12.11 19.47
C ALA A 72 -45.54 11.37 19.00
N ARG A 73 -45.50 10.03 18.95
CA ARG A 73 -46.68 9.22 18.58
C ARG A 73 -47.81 9.39 19.59
N GLN A 74 -47.51 9.34 20.88
CA GLN A 74 -48.47 9.46 21.97
C GLN A 74 -49.07 10.88 22.04
N ALA A 75 -48.26 11.90 21.76
CA ALA A 75 -48.70 13.29 21.64
C ALA A 75 -49.58 13.57 20.40
N GLY A 76 -49.82 12.57 19.54
CA GLY A 76 -50.73 12.69 18.40
C GLY A 76 -50.13 13.38 17.19
N HIS A 77 -48.81 13.29 16.99
CA HIS A 77 -48.16 13.77 15.76
C HIS A 77 -48.69 13.02 14.53
N GLN A 78 -48.87 13.73 13.41
CA GLN A 78 -49.36 13.12 12.17
C GLN A 78 -48.28 12.23 11.52
N SER A 79 -47.03 12.66 11.58
CA SER A 79 -45.85 11.98 11.02
C SER A 79 -44.74 11.90 12.06
N PRO A 80 -43.82 10.93 11.96
CA PRO A 80 -42.66 10.84 12.85
C PRO A 80 -41.81 12.11 12.88
N LEU A 81 -41.00 12.25 13.93
CA LEU A 81 -39.97 13.27 14.02
C LEU A 81 -38.91 13.04 12.94
N LEU A 82 -38.40 14.13 12.35
CA LEU A 82 -37.09 14.10 11.71
C LEU A 82 -36.04 14.12 12.82
N ILE A 83 -35.10 13.19 12.78
CA ILE A 83 -34.02 13.11 13.75
C ILE A 83 -32.73 13.19 12.96
N GLY A 84 -32.09 14.35 13.07
CA GLY A 84 -30.88 14.75 12.37
C GLY A 84 -29.64 14.67 13.24
N LEU A 85 -28.48 14.47 12.61
CA LEU A 85 -27.17 14.76 13.20
C LEU A 85 -26.14 15.16 12.15
N ASP A 86 -25.02 15.70 12.64
CA ASP A 86 -23.81 15.92 11.86
C ASP A 86 -22.88 14.70 11.95
N GLN A 87 -22.85 13.89 10.90
CA GLN A 87 -21.94 12.76 10.72
C GLN A 87 -21.19 12.87 9.39
N GLU A 88 -20.20 13.76 9.33
CA GLU A 88 -19.45 14.04 8.09
C GLU A 88 -18.31 13.04 7.84
N ASN A 89 -18.13 12.07 8.75
CA ASN A 89 -16.93 11.24 8.85
C ASN A 89 -15.67 12.08 9.19
N GLY A 90 -14.49 11.46 9.15
CA GLY A 90 -13.26 12.10 9.60
C GLY A 90 -13.37 12.67 11.02
N GLY A 91 -12.98 13.94 11.20
CA GLY A 91 -12.99 14.62 12.49
C GLY A 91 -14.34 15.16 12.98
N VAL A 92 -15.41 15.09 12.19
CA VAL A 92 -16.72 15.66 12.54
C VAL A 92 -17.78 14.56 12.56
N ASN A 93 -17.89 13.90 13.71
CA ASN A 93 -18.84 12.83 13.98
C ASN A 93 -19.58 13.10 15.29
N SER A 94 -20.90 12.98 15.26
CA SER A 94 -21.72 13.09 16.47
C SER A 94 -21.88 11.75 17.17
N LEU A 95 -22.08 10.66 16.42
CA LEU A 95 -22.15 9.31 16.97
C LEU A 95 -20.81 8.60 16.78
N PHE A 96 -20.25 8.10 17.88
CA PHE A 96 -19.04 7.30 17.89
C PHE A 96 -19.26 6.06 18.75
N ASP A 97 -18.93 4.89 18.20
CA ASP A 97 -19.04 3.59 18.84
C ASP A 97 -18.04 2.65 18.16
N ASP A 98 -16.95 2.31 18.85
CA ASP A 98 -15.87 1.48 18.32
C ASP A 98 -16.31 0.07 17.89
N VAL A 99 -17.47 -0.39 18.38
CA VAL A 99 -18.00 -1.71 18.09
C VAL A 99 -18.83 -1.67 16.81
N TYR A 100 -19.81 -0.76 16.75
CA TYR A 100 -20.87 -0.82 15.74
C TYR A 100 -20.86 0.30 14.70
N ILE A 101 -20.29 1.47 15.01
CA ILE A 101 -20.32 2.64 14.13
C ILE A 101 -18.92 2.87 13.58
N ARG A 102 -18.74 2.67 12.27
CA ARG A 102 -17.42 2.71 11.67
C ARG A 102 -16.99 4.13 11.33
N GLN A 103 -15.78 4.43 11.78
CA GLN A 103 -15.06 5.61 11.37
C GLN A 103 -14.61 5.46 9.92
N PHE A 104 -14.91 6.47 9.09
CA PHE A 104 -14.44 6.57 7.72
C PHE A 104 -13.60 7.84 7.51
N PRO A 105 -12.79 7.91 6.44
CA PRO A 105 -12.02 9.12 6.14
C PRO A 105 -12.91 10.36 5.98
N SER A 106 -12.32 11.53 6.21
CA SER A 106 -12.93 12.83 5.90
C SER A 106 -13.27 12.94 4.40
N ALA A 107 -14.13 13.90 4.02
CA ALA A 107 -14.49 14.11 2.61
C ALA A 107 -13.26 14.29 1.70
N MET A 108 -12.25 15.04 2.15
CA MET A 108 -10.98 15.18 1.44
C MET A 108 -10.19 13.87 1.39
N GLY A 109 -10.19 13.09 2.48
CA GLY A 109 -9.55 11.78 2.53
C GLY A 109 -10.19 10.77 1.58
N VAL A 110 -11.53 10.78 1.46
CA VAL A 110 -12.26 9.97 0.48
C VAL A 110 -11.92 10.42 -0.94
N ALA A 111 -11.89 11.72 -1.21
CA ALA A 111 -11.49 12.26 -2.50
C ALA A 111 -10.05 11.86 -2.88
N ALA A 112 -9.15 11.81 -1.89
CA ALA A 112 -7.77 11.42 -2.10
C ALA A 112 -7.61 9.98 -2.60
N THR A 113 -8.60 9.12 -2.38
CA THR A 113 -8.60 7.75 -2.94
C THR A 113 -8.72 7.73 -4.46
N GLY A 114 -9.22 8.82 -5.08
CA GLY A 114 -9.48 8.90 -6.52
C GLY A 114 -10.67 8.05 -6.98
N SER A 115 -11.52 7.54 -6.08
CA SER A 115 -12.65 6.67 -6.38
C SER A 115 -13.98 7.27 -5.92
N THR A 116 -14.76 7.78 -6.87
CA THR A 116 -16.13 8.28 -6.62
C THR A 116 -17.08 7.15 -6.22
N LYS A 117 -16.86 5.93 -6.73
CA LYS A 117 -17.57 4.73 -6.28
C LYS A 117 -17.38 4.49 -4.79
N LEU A 118 -16.14 4.60 -4.31
CA LEU A 118 -15.82 4.42 -2.90
C LEU A 118 -16.49 5.50 -2.03
N ALA A 119 -16.62 6.73 -2.54
CA ALA A 119 -17.36 7.79 -1.86
C ALA A 119 -18.83 7.44 -1.63
N ARG A 120 -19.51 6.91 -2.66
CA ARG A 120 -20.89 6.43 -2.54
C ARG A 120 -21.00 5.25 -1.57
N GLU A 121 -20.08 4.29 -1.63
CA GLU A 121 -20.08 3.12 -0.74
C GLU A 121 -19.88 3.53 0.72
N VAL A 122 -18.93 4.43 1.00
CA VAL A 122 -18.70 4.98 2.35
C VAL A 122 -19.94 5.71 2.86
N ALA A 123 -20.51 6.62 2.07
CA ALA A 123 -21.71 7.36 2.47
C ALA A 123 -22.92 6.43 2.71
N LYS A 124 -23.08 5.39 1.87
CA LYS A 124 -24.11 4.37 2.06
C LYS A 124 -23.91 3.58 3.36
N ALA A 125 -22.69 3.14 3.64
CA ALA A 125 -22.37 2.43 4.88
C ALA A 125 -22.67 3.30 6.11
N THR A 126 -22.22 4.56 6.12
CA THR A 126 -22.55 5.54 7.17
C THR A 126 -24.06 5.68 7.35
N ALA A 127 -24.81 5.85 6.27
CA ALA A 127 -26.27 6.00 6.35
C ALA A 127 -26.98 4.75 6.87
N GLN A 128 -26.54 3.54 6.46
CA GLN A 128 -27.10 2.28 6.97
C GLN A 128 -26.87 2.11 8.47
N GLU A 129 -25.69 2.48 8.96
CA GLU A 129 -25.36 2.44 10.40
C GLU A 129 -26.23 3.41 11.21
N LEU A 130 -26.33 4.67 10.77
CA LEU A 130 -27.16 5.67 11.43
C LEU A 130 -28.65 5.31 11.37
N ARG A 131 -29.13 4.79 10.23
CA ARG A 131 -30.52 4.36 10.08
C ARG A 131 -30.86 3.19 11.00
N ALA A 132 -29.91 2.30 11.28
CA ALA A 132 -30.12 1.20 12.21
C ALA A 132 -30.45 1.67 13.63
N VAL A 133 -29.92 2.81 14.06
CA VAL A 133 -30.22 3.43 15.38
C VAL A 133 -31.35 4.45 15.34
N GLY A 134 -32.11 4.50 14.23
CA GLY A 134 -33.34 5.30 14.11
C GLY A 134 -33.15 6.73 13.58
N ILE A 135 -31.91 7.13 13.25
CA ILE A 135 -31.67 8.40 12.55
C ILE A 135 -32.29 8.33 11.16
N ASN A 136 -32.90 9.43 10.72
CA ASN A 136 -33.55 9.50 9.41
C ASN A 136 -33.17 10.73 8.58
N TRP A 137 -32.32 11.60 9.12
CA TRP A 137 -31.83 12.79 8.43
C TRP A 137 -30.34 12.97 8.72
N ILE A 138 -29.53 13.20 7.68
CA ILE A 138 -28.12 13.56 7.83
C ILE A 138 -27.91 14.99 7.37
N LEU A 139 -27.21 15.77 8.20
CA LEU A 139 -26.82 17.13 7.87
C LEU A 139 -25.58 17.13 6.96
N GLY A 140 -25.70 16.52 5.79
CA GLY A 140 -24.67 16.45 4.77
C GLY A 140 -25.22 16.01 3.40
N PRO A 141 -24.40 16.03 2.34
CA PRO A 141 -22.94 16.27 2.36
C PRO A 141 -22.54 17.76 2.46
N VAL A 142 -21.28 17.99 2.82
CA VAL A 142 -20.62 19.31 2.67
C VAL A 142 -20.32 19.54 1.18
N LEU A 143 -20.81 20.66 0.65
CA LEU A 143 -20.72 21.06 -0.76
C LEU A 143 -19.85 22.29 -0.98
N ASP A 144 -19.26 22.82 0.10
CA ASP A 144 -18.38 23.99 0.06
C ASP A 144 -17.08 23.72 -0.72
N VAL A 145 -16.60 24.72 -1.49
CA VAL A 145 -15.35 24.65 -2.26
C VAL A 145 -14.28 25.54 -1.63
N LEU A 146 -13.10 25.01 -1.34
CA LEU A 146 -12.01 25.75 -0.69
C LEU A 146 -11.24 26.66 -1.66
N THR A 147 -11.87 27.74 -2.16
CA THR A 147 -11.28 28.58 -3.23
C THR A 147 -10.04 29.37 -2.78
N ASP A 148 -9.87 29.68 -1.49
CA ASP A 148 -8.62 30.23 -0.95
C ASP A 148 -7.72 29.14 -0.34
N GLY A 149 -6.49 29.06 -0.83
CA GLY A 149 -5.47 28.14 -0.31
C GLY A 149 -4.80 28.61 0.99
N LYS A 150 -4.97 29.88 1.39
CA LYS A 150 -4.36 30.45 2.60
C LYS A 150 -5.28 30.30 3.81
N ASN A 151 -6.56 30.64 3.67
CA ASN A 151 -7.55 30.48 4.72
C ASN A 151 -8.62 29.46 4.36
N GLN A 152 -8.57 28.30 5.03
CA GLN A 152 -9.53 27.21 4.80
C GLN A 152 -10.29 26.89 6.10
N PRO A 153 -11.41 27.60 6.39
CA PRO A 153 -12.23 27.37 7.59
C PRO A 153 -12.69 25.93 7.76
N LEU A 154 -13.00 25.26 6.65
CA LEU A 154 -13.53 23.90 6.65
C LEU A 154 -12.44 22.82 6.56
N GLY A 155 -11.30 23.13 5.94
CA GLY A 155 -10.21 22.19 5.72
C GLY A 155 -10.70 20.86 5.13
N VAL A 156 -10.37 19.74 5.77
CA VAL A 156 -10.64 18.38 5.28
C VAL A 156 -12.13 17.99 5.24
N ARG A 157 -13.03 18.83 5.78
CA ARG A 157 -14.49 18.65 5.70
C ARG A 157 -15.03 18.83 4.27
N SER A 158 -14.35 19.64 3.47
CA SER A 158 -14.63 19.76 2.03
C SER A 158 -13.81 18.73 1.25
N VAL A 159 -14.31 18.34 0.08
CA VAL A 159 -13.59 17.50 -0.89
C VAL A 159 -12.29 18.16 -1.38
N GLY A 160 -12.28 19.50 -1.53
CA GLY A 160 -11.10 20.20 -2.08
C GLY A 160 -11.41 21.62 -2.59
N ASP A 161 -10.51 22.12 -3.43
CA ASP A 161 -10.56 23.46 -4.03
C ASP A 161 -11.02 23.45 -5.51
N ASP A 162 -11.33 22.27 -6.09
CA ASP A 162 -11.83 22.13 -7.46
C ASP A 162 -13.35 21.94 -7.49
N PRO A 163 -14.14 22.93 -7.94
CA PRO A 163 -15.61 22.87 -7.91
C PRO A 163 -16.22 21.63 -8.57
N GLN A 164 -15.60 21.13 -9.65
CA GLN A 164 -16.11 19.95 -10.37
C GLN A 164 -15.88 18.66 -9.59
N GLU A 165 -14.73 18.56 -8.91
CA GLU A 165 -14.44 17.43 -8.05
C GLU A 165 -15.35 17.45 -6.82
N VAL A 166 -15.52 18.60 -6.19
CA VAL A 166 -16.48 18.77 -5.08
C VAL A 166 -17.90 18.39 -5.51
N ALA A 167 -18.35 18.83 -6.69
CA ALA A 167 -19.66 18.46 -7.22
C ALA A 167 -19.80 16.94 -7.42
N THR A 168 -18.79 16.30 -8.02
CA THR A 168 -18.82 14.85 -8.32
C THR A 168 -18.85 14.02 -7.05
N TYR A 169 -17.92 14.26 -6.12
CA TYR A 169 -17.88 13.51 -4.85
C TYR A 169 -19.06 13.86 -3.95
N GLY A 170 -19.49 15.12 -3.92
CA GLY A 170 -20.67 15.57 -3.18
C GLY A 170 -21.95 14.86 -3.63
N VAL A 171 -22.19 14.79 -4.94
CA VAL A 171 -23.35 14.06 -5.50
C VAL A 171 -23.30 12.56 -5.21
N GLU A 172 -22.14 11.91 -5.34
CA GLU A 172 -22.03 10.48 -5.03
C GLU A 172 -22.20 10.19 -3.54
N SER A 173 -21.74 11.08 -2.67
CA SER A 173 -21.96 10.99 -1.21
C SER A 173 -23.44 11.18 -0.87
N MET A 174 -24.09 12.19 -1.47
CA MET A 174 -25.53 12.42 -1.36
C MET A 174 -26.33 11.17 -1.77
N LYS A 175 -26.04 10.60 -2.95
CA LYS A 175 -26.69 9.36 -3.42
C LYS A 175 -26.44 8.19 -2.48
N GLY A 176 -25.23 8.06 -1.93
CA GLY A 176 -24.91 7.03 -0.94
C GLY A 176 -25.78 7.16 0.31
N TYR A 177 -25.90 8.37 0.87
CA TYR A 177 -26.77 8.60 2.02
C TYR A 177 -28.24 8.27 1.73
N GLN A 178 -28.73 8.66 0.55
CA GLN A 178 -30.10 8.37 0.11
C GLN A 178 -30.34 6.87 -0.08
N ASP A 179 -29.37 6.15 -0.67
CA ASP A 179 -29.39 4.69 -0.83
C ASP A 179 -29.37 3.95 0.51
N GLY A 180 -28.72 4.54 1.53
CA GLY A 180 -28.71 4.05 2.90
C GLY A 180 -29.99 4.38 3.69
N GLY A 181 -30.92 5.14 3.08
CA GLY A 181 -32.24 5.41 3.64
C GLY A 181 -32.34 6.69 4.47
N LEU A 182 -31.38 7.62 4.37
CA LEU A 182 -31.43 8.91 5.06
C LEU A 182 -31.87 10.04 4.13
N ALA A 183 -32.58 11.02 4.68
CA ALA A 183 -32.76 12.33 4.05
C ALA A 183 -31.42 13.08 4.07
N THR A 184 -31.09 13.83 3.02
CA THR A 184 -29.82 14.57 2.91
C THR A 184 -30.00 16.08 3.03
N CYS A 185 -29.10 16.75 3.74
CA CYS A 185 -29.04 18.21 3.85
C CYS A 185 -27.72 18.78 3.33
N GLY A 186 -27.72 19.37 2.14
CA GLY A 186 -26.53 20.03 1.60
C GLY A 186 -26.15 21.27 2.42
N LYS A 187 -24.85 21.56 2.55
CA LYS A 187 -24.37 22.72 3.32
C LYS A 187 -22.97 23.20 2.89
N HIS A 188 -22.58 24.44 3.13
CA HIS A 188 -23.37 25.53 3.74
C HIS A 188 -23.67 26.55 2.66
N PHE A 189 -24.93 26.66 2.24
CA PHE A 189 -25.29 27.57 1.16
C PHE A 189 -25.20 29.04 1.62
N PRO A 190 -24.67 29.99 0.82
CA PRO A 190 -24.15 29.81 -0.53
C PRO A 190 -22.71 29.30 -0.62
N SER A 191 -21.85 29.55 0.39
CA SER A 191 -20.56 28.85 0.58
C SER A 191 -19.89 29.29 1.87
N TYR A 192 -19.31 28.35 2.62
CA TYR A 192 -18.34 28.62 3.71
C TYR A 192 -16.89 28.41 3.28
N GLY A 193 -16.65 28.08 2.01
CA GLY A 193 -15.33 27.70 1.52
C GLY A 193 -14.30 28.83 1.48
N ASN A 194 -14.73 30.10 1.48
CA ASN A 194 -13.90 31.30 1.36
C ASN A 194 -14.33 32.43 2.30
N LEU A 195 -14.54 32.09 3.57
CA LEU A 195 -14.85 33.09 4.59
C LEU A 195 -13.58 33.87 4.95
N ASP A 196 -13.70 35.18 5.09
CA ASP A 196 -12.61 36.00 5.61
C ASP A 196 -12.27 35.61 7.06
N ALA A 197 -11.01 35.82 7.46
CA ALA A 197 -10.52 35.45 8.78
C ALA A 197 -11.20 36.31 9.86
N MET A 198 -12.02 35.68 10.71
CA MET A 198 -12.67 36.36 11.84
C MET A 198 -11.65 36.88 12.86
N VAL A 199 -11.90 38.06 13.40
CA VAL A 199 -11.09 38.68 14.47
C VAL A 199 -11.62 38.27 15.85
N SER A 200 -12.94 38.04 15.97
CA SER A 200 -13.63 37.61 17.19
C SER A 200 -14.71 36.53 16.92
N GLN A 201 -15.09 35.76 17.94
CA GLN A 201 -16.22 34.82 17.87
C GLN A 201 -17.58 35.52 17.71
N SER A 202 -17.65 36.81 18.00
CA SER A 202 -18.82 37.68 17.84
C SER A 202 -18.99 38.22 16.41
N ASP A 203 -18.00 38.04 15.53
CA ASP A 203 -18.02 38.59 14.18
C ASP A 203 -18.85 37.71 13.24
N VAL A 204 -19.62 38.34 12.35
CA VAL A 204 -20.33 37.61 11.30
C VAL A 204 -19.32 37.17 10.22
N PRO A 205 -19.28 35.89 9.81
CA PRO A 205 -18.41 35.46 8.73
C PRO A 205 -18.75 36.22 7.44
N VAL A 206 -17.75 36.70 6.70
CA VAL A 206 -17.98 37.46 5.45
C VAL A 206 -17.55 36.63 4.24
N ILE A 207 -18.47 36.45 3.30
CA ILE A 207 -18.15 36.00 1.94
C ILE A 207 -17.71 37.23 1.14
N THR A 208 -16.47 37.18 0.64
CA THR A 208 -15.87 38.28 -0.13
C THR A 208 -16.13 38.16 -1.64
N ASP A 209 -16.56 36.98 -2.10
CA ASP A 209 -16.87 36.73 -3.50
C ASP A 209 -18.21 37.36 -3.91
N THR A 210 -18.25 37.94 -5.11
CA THR A 210 -19.49 38.38 -5.75
C THR A 210 -20.35 37.19 -6.17
N VAL A 211 -21.65 37.42 -6.36
CA VAL A 211 -22.58 36.37 -6.80
C VAL A 211 -22.14 35.72 -8.12
N ASP A 212 -21.60 36.49 -9.07
CA ASP A 212 -21.10 35.93 -10.34
C ASP A 212 -19.85 35.07 -10.15
N GLN A 213 -18.95 35.44 -9.24
CA GLN A 213 -17.81 34.59 -8.87
C GLN A 213 -18.26 33.29 -8.21
N LEU A 214 -19.26 33.37 -7.31
CA LEU A 214 -19.86 32.20 -6.69
C LEU A 214 -20.52 31.28 -7.74
N ARG A 215 -21.24 31.83 -8.72
CA ARG A 215 -21.86 31.07 -9.83
C ARG A 215 -20.84 30.29 -10.66
N LEU A 216 -19.66 30.87 -10.89
CA LEU A 216 -18.57 30.25 -11.66
C LEU A 216 -17.73 29.26 -10.86
N SER A 217 -17.91 29.19 -9.53
CA SER A 217 -17.10 28.34 -8.65
C SER A 217 -17.93 27.66 -7.56
N ALA A 218 -18.10 28.30 -6.40
CA ALA A 218 -18.63 27.69 -5.19
C ALA A 218 -20.08 27.17 -5.30
N LEU A 219 -20.89 27.69 -6.23
CA LEU A 219 -22.28 27.24 -6.45
C LEU A 219 -22.40 26.00 -7.35
N ILE A 220 -21.33 25.57 -8.02
CA ILE A 220 -21.35 24.42 -8.94
C ILE A 220 -21.77 23.12 -8.21
N PRO A 221 -21.22 22.77 -7.02
CA PRO A 221 -21.65 21.59 -6.29
C PRO A 221 -23.11 21.65 -5.84
N PHE A 222 -23.58 22.82 -5.38
CA PHE A 222 -24.97 23.03 -4.97
C PHE A 222 -25.93 22.84 -6.13
N ARG A 223 -25.67 23.46 -7.29
CA ARG A 223 -26.46 23.28 -8.52
C ARG A 223 -26.53 21.81 -8.92
N SER A 224 -25.40 21.12 -8.86
CA SER A 224 -25.30 19.70 -9.22
C SER A 224 -26.13 18.84 -8.28
N ALA A 225 -26.02 19.04 -6.96
CA ALA A 225 -26.81 18.32 -5.96
C ALA A 225 -28.32 18.56 -6.11
N ILE A 226 -28.73 19.81 -6.35
CA ILE A 226 -30.14 20.19 -6.59
C ILE A 226 -30.69 19.43 -7.80
N SER A 227 -29.97 19.43 -8.93
CA SER A 227 -30.38 18.72 -10.15
C SER A 227 -30.49 17.20 -9.98
N GLN A 228 -29.85 16.65 -8.95
CA GLN A 228 -29.79 15.22 -8.65
C GLN A 228 -30.72 14.82 -7.49
N GLY A 229 -31.60 15.73 -7.03
CA GLY A 229 -32.63 15.41 -6.05
C GLY A 229 -32.20 15.53 -4.59
N LEU A 230 -31.43 16.56 -4.24
CA LEU A 230 -31.14 16.91 -2.85
C LEU A 230 -32.44 17.18 -2.05
N ASP A 231 -32.59 16.58 -0.87
CA ASP A 231 -33.81 16.69 -0.06
C ASP A 231 -33.95 18.03 0.69
N SER A 232 -32.87 18.49 1.33
CA SER A 232 -32.84 19.73 2.10
C SER A 232 -31.50 20.48 1.95
N MET A 233 -31.46 21.76 2.37
CA MET A 233 -30.28 22.62 2.31
C MET A 233 -30.19 23.50 3.55
N ILE A 234 -29.02 23.55 4.21
CA ILE A 234 -28.72 24.58 5.23
C ILE A 234 -28.18 25.83 4.54
N VAL A 235 -28.77 26.98 4.86
CA VAL A 235 -28.26 28.30 4.50
C VAL A 235 -27.48 28.86 5.68
N GLY A 236 -26.24 29.26 5.45
CA GLY A 236 -25.32 29.70 6.50
C GLY A 236 -25.64 31.07 7.09
N GLY A 237 -25.26 31.29 8.35
CA GLY A 237 -25.33 32.56 9.06
C GLY A 237 -24.23 33.57 8.69
N CYS A 238 -23.78 33.60 7.44
CA CYS A 238 -22.71 34.47 6.95
C CYS A 238 -23.25 35.71 6.22
N SER A 239 -22.46 36.78 6.20
CA SER A 239 -22.70 38.00 5.44
C SER A 239 -22.14 37.90 4.03
N MET A 240 -22.74 38.65 3.10
CA MET A 240 -22.29 38.78 1.72
C MET A 240 -22.22 40.25 1.33
N ILE A 241 -21.04 40.68 0.89
CA ILE A 241 -20.81 42.05 0.43
C ILE A 241 -20.42 42.00 -1.04
N SER A 242 -21.38 42.23 -1.93
CA SER A 242 -21.19 42.26 -3.39
C SER A 242 -21.82 43.51 -3.99
N HIS A 243 -21.38 43.91 -5.19
CA HIS A 243 -22.05 44.99 -5.93
C HIS A 243 -23.52 44.63 -6.14
N GLY A 244 -24.43 45.39 -5.51
CA GLY A 244 -25.88 45.18 -5.58
C GLY A 244 -26.49 44.26 -4.53
N MET A 245 -25.70 43.64 -3.65
CA MET A 245 -26.21 42.75 -2.59
C MET A 245 -25.38 42.96 -1.31
N ASN A 246 -26.00 43.54 -0.29
CA ASN A 246 -25.39 43.75 1.03
C ASN A 246 -26.22 43.03 2.08
N VAL A 247 -25.86 41.79 2.37
CA VAL A 247 -26.61 40.88 3.24
C VAL A 247 -25.84 40.68 4.52
N MET A 248 -26.50 40.94 5.66
CA MET A 248 -25.91 40.72 6.97
C MET A 248 -25.86 39.23 7.32
N HIS A 249 -26.94 38.48 7.06
CA HIS A 249 -26.98 37.02 7.24
C HIS A 249 -27.73 36.35 6.09
N ALA A 250 -27.06 35.44 5.37
CA ALA A 250 -27.60 34.72 4.22
C ALA A 250 -28.86 33.91 4.58
N CYS A 251 -28.92 33.29 5.76
CA CYS A 251 -30.10 32.56 6.23
C CYS A 251 -31.32 33.44 6.55
N LEU A 252 -31.18 34.76 6.55
CA LEU A 252 -32.23 35.73 6.84
C LEU A 252 -32.58 36.63 5.64
N SER A 253 -32.01 36.37 4.45
CA SER A 253 -32.15 37.23 3.26
C SER A 253 -33.03 36.59 2.18
N GLU A 254 -34.04 37.34 1.73
CA GLU A 254 -34.90 36.99 0.59
C GLU A 254 -34.08 36.89 -0.71
N GLU A 255 -33.08 37.76 -0.89
CA GLU A 255 -32.21 37.76 -2.08
C GLU A 255 -31.36 36.48 -2.17
N VAL A 256 -30.88 35.95 -1.05
CA VAL A 256 -30.10 34.71 -1.05
C VAL A 256 -31.01 33.48 -1.21
N ILE A 257 -32.16 33.47 -0.55
CA ILE A 257 -33.01 32.28 -0.51
C ILE A 257 -34.00 32.25 -1.67
N GLU A 258 -34.84 33.27 -1.85
CA GLU A 258 -35.85 33.28 -2.92
C GLU A 258 -35.23 33.56 -4.29
N ASP A 259 -34.36 34.57 -4.40
CA ASP A 259 -33.79 34.91 -5.72
C ASP A 259 -32.70 33.90 -6.12
N LEU A 260 -31.67 33.72 -5.29
CA LEU A 260 -30.54 32.87 -5.66
C LEU A 260 -30.83 31.35 -5.51
N LEU A 261 -31.41 30.89 -4.40
CA LEU A 261 -31.60 29.44 -4.17
C LEU A 261 -32.87 28.89 -4.85
N ARG A 262 -34.02 29.55 -4.69
CA ARG A 262 -35.30 29.08 -5.24
C ARG A 262 -35.45 29.41 -6.72
N SER A 263 -35.20 30.66 -7.11
CA SER A 263 -35.45 31.12 -8.49
C SER A 263 -34.31 30.76 -9.43
N ASP A 264 -33.07 31.17 -9.13
CA ASP A 264 -31.92 30.95 -10.01
C ASP A 264 -31.47 29.48 -10.05
N LEU A 265 -31.35 28.83 -8.88
CA LEU A 265 -30.91 27.43 -8.80
C LEU A 265 -32.05 26.41 -8.85
N GLY A 266 -33.31 26.86 -8.75
CA GLY A 266 -34.49 26.00 -8.91
C GLY A 266 -34.75 25.04 -7.74
N PHE A 267 -34.21 25.29 -6.54
CA PHE A 267 -34.32 24.35 -5.43
C PHE A 267 -35.75 24.25 -4.89
N GLN A 268 -36.36 23.06 -4.94
CA GLN A 268 -37.73 22.82 -4.45
C GLN A 268 -37.80 22.05 -3.12
N GLY A 269 -36.64 21.65 -2.57
CA GLY A 269 -36.54 20.91 -1.30
C GLY A 269 -36.75 21.79 -0.06
N VAL A 270 -36.45 21.24 1.12
CA VAL A 270 -36.60 21.94 2.40
C VAL A 270 -35.41 22.86 2.64
N VAL A 271 -35.64 24.14 2.91
CA VAL A 271 -34.58 25.09 3.29
C VAL A 271 -34.53 25.21 4.81
N VAL A 272 -33.33 25.10 5.38
CA VAL A 272 -33.08 25.16 6.83
C VAL A 272 -32.19 26.36 7.13
N SER A 273 -32.54 27.15 8.14
CA SER A 273 -31.64 28.20 8.63
C SER A 273 -30.40 27.60 9.28
N ASP A 274 -29.31 28.37 9.35
CA ASP A 274 -28.26 28.12 10.34
C ASP A 274 -28.85 28.31 11.76
N CYS A 275 -28.07 27.92 12.78
CA CYS A 275 -28.51 28.02 14.17
C CYS A 275 -28.69 29.49 14.58
N LEU A 276 -29.91 29.86 15.00
CA LEU A 276 -30.19 31.23 15.44
C LEU A 276 -29.62 31.55 16.84
N GLU A 277 -29.09 30.56 17.56
CA GLU A 277 -28.35 30.79 18.82
C GLU A 277 -26.91 31.28 18.59
N MET A 278 -26.47 31.45 17.34
CA MET A 278 -25.16 32.05 17.06
C MET A 278 -25.09 33.45 17.69
N GLU A 279 -23.98 33.75 18.38
CA GLU A 279 -23.83 35.01 19.13
C GLU A 279 -23.99 36.23 18.23
N ALA A 280 -23.40 36.21 17.03
CA ALA A 280 -23.49 37.30 16.06
C ALA A 280 -24.92 37.58 15.56
N LEU A 281 -25.79 36.56 15.55
CA LEU A 281 -27.19 36.70 15.13
C LEU A 281 -28.09 37.08 16.31
N SER A 282 -27.97 36.32 17.41
CA SER A 282 -28.78 36.52 18.61
C SER A 282 -28.55 37.88 19.27
N SER A 283 -27.32 38.40 19.28
CA SER A 283 -27.01 39.71 19.86
C SER A 283 -27.51 40.90 19.03
N ASN A 284 -27.50 40.79 17.69
CA ASN A 284 -27.87 41.87 16.79
C ASN A 284 -29.38 41.93 16.49
N ILE A 285 -30.00 40.77 16.27
CA ILE A 285 -31.39 40.66 15.78
C ILE A 285 -32.34 40.13 16.86
N GLY A 286 -31.84 39.31 17.77
CA GLY A 286 -32.66 38.52 18.69
C GLY A 286 -33.30 37.29 18.01
N VAL A 287 -33.63 36.26 18.78
CA VAL A 287 -34.05 34.96 18.24
C VAL A 287 -35.49 35.00 17.73
N GLY A 288 -36.40 35.67 18.44
CA GLY A 288 -37.76 35.88 17.95
C GLY A 288 -37.80 36.64 16.63
N GLY A 289 -37.03 37.72 16.53
CA GLY A 289 -36.89 38.51 15.29
C GLY A 289 -36.24 37.71 14.16
N GLY A 290 -35.14 37.01 14.44
CA GLY A 290 -34.44 36.16 13.48
C GLY A 290 -35.32 35.03 12.95
N THR A 291 -36.18 34.45 13.79
CA THR A 291 -37.14 33.42 13.38
C THR A 291 -38.13 33.94 12.34
N VAL A 292 -38.68 35.14 12.57
CA VAL A 292 -39.61 35.77 11.63
C VAL A 292 -38.90 36.08 10.31
N MET A 293 -37.69 36.63 10.38
CA MET A 293 -36.89 36.96 9.19
C MET A 293 -36.52 35.71 8.37
N ALA A 294 -36.07 34.63 9.02
CA ALA A 294 -35.71 33.39 8.33
C ALA A 294 -36.88 32.77 7.55
N LEU A 295 -38.05 32.68 8.20
CA LEU A 295 -39.25 32.11 7.56
C LEU A 295 -39.78 33.00 6.44
N LYS A 296 -39.78 34.32 6.66
CA LYS A 296 -40.14 35.30 5.63
C LYS A 296 -39.19 35.23 4.43
N ALA A 297 -37.89 35.08 4.69
CA ALA A 297 -36.85 34.95 3.68
C ALA A 297 -36.98 33.69 2.81
N GLY A 298 -37.70 32.66 3.26
CA GLY A 298 -37.90 31.43 2.49
C GLY A 298 -37.35 30.16 3.15
N CYS A 299 -36.80 30.24 4.37
CA CYS A 299 -36.51 29.04 5.16
C CYS A 299 -37.81 28.30 5.49
N ASP A 300 -37.80 26.98 5.38
CA ASP A 300 -38.93 26.12 5.77
C ASP A 300 -38.77 25.58 7.20
N LEU A 301 -37.53 25.41 7.67
CA LEU A 301 -37.18 24.99 9.02
C LEU A 301 -36.24 25.99 9.68
N VAL A 302 -36.51 26.33 10.95
CA VAL A 302 -35.66 27.20 11.78
C VAL A 302 -34.92 26.36 12.82
N LEU A 303 -33.59 26.50 12.85
CA LEU A 303 -32.70 25.73 13.73
C LEU A 303 -32.38 26.50 15.03
N VAL A 304 -32.68 25.90 16.18
CA VAL A 304 -32.37 26.44 17.53
C VAL A 304 -31.88 25.34 18.46
N CYS A 305 -30.57 25.30 18.73
CA CYS A 305 -29.92 24.05 19.14
C CYS A 305 -30.03 23.64 20.61
N ARG A 306 -30.21 24.51 21.60
CA ARG A 306 -29.95 24.13 23.01
C ARG A 306 -30.90 24.73 24.04
N SER A 307 -31.08 26.05 24.06
CA SER A 307 -31.69 26.72 25.20
C SER A 307 -33.20 26.66 25.12
N PHE A 308 -33.85 25.97 26.06
CA PHE A 308 -35.31 25.86 26.11
C PHE A 308 -36.00 27.23 26.12
N ALA A 309 -35.48 28.21 26.86
CA ALA A 309 -36.04 29.56 26.88
C ALA A 309 -35.95 30.24 25.50
N VAL A 310 -34.84 30.04 24.79
CA VAL A 310 -34.62 30.60 23.43
C VAL A 310 -35.47 29.89 22.40
N GLN A 311 -35.69 28.58 22.55
CA GLN A 311 -36.58 27.79 21.73
C GLN A 311 -38.05 28.25 21.88
N GLN A 312 -38.49 28.52 23.12
CA GLN A 312 -39.80 29.11 23.37
C GLN A 312 -39.92 30.52 22.81
N GLU A 313 -38.86 31.33 22.88
CA GLU A 313 -38.81 32.66 22.25
C GLU A 313 -38.98 32.56 20.73
N ALA A 314 -38.31 31.61 20.07
CA ALA A 314 -38.44 31.38 18.64
C ALA A 314 -39.89 31.03 18.24
N ILE A 315 -40.52 30.09 18.95
CA ILE A 315 -41.91 29.70 18.71
C ILE A 315 -42.86 30.88 18.92
N SER A 316 -42.66 31.63 20.00
CA SER A 316 -43.46 32.83 20.31
C SER A 316 -43.27 33.93 19.26
N GLY A 317 -42.05 34.08 18.74
CA GLY A 317 -41.71 35.00 17.66
C GLY A 317 -42.45 34.65 16.36
N LEU A 318 -42.45 33.38 15.95
CA LEU A 318 -43.23 32.93 14.79
C LEU A 318 -44.72 33.19 14.96
N ARG A 319 -45.27 32.85 16.13
CA ARG A 319 -46.68 33.09 16.44
C ARG A 319 -47.03 34.57 16.26
N LEU A 320 -46.26 35.46 16.87
CA LEU A 320 -46.47 36.91 16.77
C LEU A 320 -46.30 37.42 15.33
N GLY A 321 -45.32 36.89 14.59
CA GLY A 321 -45.09 37.22 13.18
C GLY A 321 -46.27 36.86 12.28
N VAL A 322 -46.95 35.74 12.55
CA VAL A 322 -48.17 35.35 11.81
C VAL A 322 -49.39 36.16 12.27
N GLU A 323 -49.56 36.38 13.58
CA GLU A 323 -50.66 37.18 14.13
C GLU A 323 -50.65 38.62 13.60
N ASN A 324 -49.48 39.23 13.51
CA ASN A 324 -49.31 40.59 12.99
C ASN A 324 -49.20 40.66 11.45
N GLY A 325 -49.32 39.52 10.75
CA GLY A 325 -49.30 39.46 9.28
C GLY A 325 -47.93 39.66 8.63
N MET A 326 -46.83 39.64 9.40
CA MET A 326 -45.47 39.67 8.85
C MET A 326 -45.13 38.40 8.06
N ILE A 327 -45.70 37.26 8.48
CA ILE A 327 -45.65 35.98 7.75
C ILE A 327 -47.07 35.59 7.35
N SER A 328 -47.28 35.37 6.06
CA SER A 328 -48.59 34.92 5.57
C SER A 328 -48.86 33.45 5.94
N LYS A 329 -50.13 33.10 6.17
CA LYS A 329 -50.54 31.71 6.40
C LYS A 329 -50.20 30.80 5.21
N GLU A 330 -50.22 31.35 4.00
CA GLU A 330 -49.82 30.61 2.80
C GLU A 330 -48.33 30.27 2.79
N ARG A 331 -47.46 31.19 3.23
CA ARG A 331 -46.01 30.92 3.39
C ARG A 331 -45.78 29.75 4.36
N VAL A 332 -46.49 29.73 5.49
CA VAL A 332 -46.47 28.63 6.48
C VAL A 332 -46.93 27.32 5.84
N ARG A 333 -48.06 27.32 5.12
CA ARG A 333 -48.61 26.14 4.45
C ARG A 333 -47.64 25.55 3.41
N GLN A 334 -46.95 26.41 2.66
CA GLN A 334 -45.92 26.00 1.70
C GLN A 334 -44.74 25.30 2.38
N SER A 335 -44.22 25.87 3.48
CA SER A 335 -43.15 25.22 4.26
C SER A 335 -43.60 23.86 4.79
N LEU A 336 -44.80 23.80 5.40
CA LEU A 336 -45.36 22.57 5.95
C LEU A 336 -45.53 21.48 4.88
N ALA A 337 -45.95 21.85 3.66
CA ALA A 337 -46.07 20.92 2.55
C ALA A 337 -44.72 20.32 2.17
N ARG A 338 -43.65 21.13 2.09
CA ARG A 338 -42.29 20.64 1.79
C ARG A 338 -41.75 19.73 2.88
N VAL A 339 -41.88 20.14 4.15
CA VAL A 339 -41.45 19.35 5.32
C VAL A 339 -42.20 18.02 5.38
N SER A 340 -43.51 18.04 5.19
CA SER A 340 -44.34 16.83 5.18
C SER A 340 -43.97 15.90 4.02
N ALA A 341 -43.71 16.45 2.83
CA ALA A 341 -43.27 15.68 1.67
C ALA A 341 -41.89 15.02 1.92
N MET A 342 -40.95 15.73 2.57
CA MET A 342 -39.66 15.17 2.94
C MET A 342 -39.81 14.03 3.96
N LYS A 343 -40.63 14.23 5.02
CA LYS A 343 -40.94 13.19 6.01
C LYS A 343 -41.55 11.95 5.35
N ALA A 344 -42.57 12.13 4.51
CA ALA A 344 -43.27 11.04 3.83
C ALA A 344 -42.36 10.17 2.94
N ARG A 345 -41.30 10.76 2.35
CA ARG A 345 -40.32 10.00 1.54
C ARG A 345 -39.33 9.19 2.38
N ARG A 346 -39.14 9.50 3.66
CA ARG A 346 -37.96 9.07 4.44
C ARG A 346 -38.29 8.33 5.74
N THR A 347 -39.50 8.52 6.27
CA THR A 347 -39.91 7.88 7.51
C THR A 347 -41.41 7.59 7.53
N SER A 348 -41.81 6.57 8.27
CA SER A 348 -43.19 6.22 8.61
C SER A 348 -43.24 5.78 10.07
N TRP A 349 -44.43 5.75 10.68
CA TRP A 349 -44.55 5.27 12.07
C TRP A 349 -44.08 3.83 12.25
N GLU A 350 -44.32 2.97 11.25
CA GLU A 350 -43.81 1.60 11.24
C GLU A 350 -42.28 1.57 11.30
N GLN A 351 -41.61 2.37 10.48
CA GLN A 351 -40.16 2.44 10.45
C GLN A 351 -39.57 3.10 11.71
N ALA A 352 -40.17 4.19 12.18
CA ALA A 352 -39.65 4.99 13.28
C ALA A 352 -39.76 4.28 14.65
N LEU A 353 -40.80 3.46 14.84
CA LEU A 353 -41.01 2.71 16.08
C LEU A 353 -40.36 1.32 16.06
N ASN A 354 -39.83 0.88 14.92
CA ASN A 354 -39.15 -0.41 14.77
C ASN A 354 -37.75 -0.24 14.12
N PRO A 355 -36.82 0.52 14.73
CA PRO A 355 -35.47 0.62 14.20
C PRO A 355 -34.80 -0.78 14.23
N PRO A 356 -34.01 -1.15 13.20
CA PRO A 356 -33.34 -2.46 13.15
C PRO A 356 -32.39 -2.75 14.32
N GLY A 357 -31.85 -1.69 14.93
CA GLY A 357 -31.00 -1.74 16.11
C GLY A 357 -29.69 -2.50 15.91
N ILE A 358 -29.16 -2.99 17.03
CA ILE A 358 -27.86 -3.67 17.11
C ILE A 358 -27.78 -4.92 16.22
N SER A 359 -28.90 -5.62 16.02
CA SER A 359 -28.93 -6.84 15.21
C SER A 359 -28.50 -6.62 13.75
N LEU A 360 -28.85 -5.47 13.16
CA LEU A 360 -28.41 -5.10 11.81
C LEU A 360 -26.95 -4.64 11.84
N LEU A 361 -26.57 -3.82 12.82
CA LEU A 361 -25.21 -3.32 12.96
C LEU A 361 -24.20 -4.46 13.07
N SER A 362 -24.47 -5.47 13.90
CA SER A 362 -23.61 -6.66 14.04
C SER A 362 -23.39 -7.40 12.72
N ARG A 363 -24.39 -7.42 11.82
CA ARG A 363 -24.26 -8.05 10.49
C ARG A 363 -23.47 -7.19 9.51
N LEU A 364 -23.63 -5.87 9.56
CA LEU A 364 -22.93 -4.93 8.67
C LEU A 364 -21.45 -4.77 9.04
N GLN A 365 -21.15 -4.86 10.34
CA GLN A 365 -19.86 -4.50 10.93
C GLN A 365 -18.64 -5.09 10.19
N PRO A 366 -18.57 -6.40 9.86
CA PRO A 366 -17.38 -6.94 9.20
C PRO A 366 -17.12 -6.31 7.83
N SER A 367 -18.19 -6.10 7.06
CA SER A 367 -18.11 -5.49 5.72
C SER A 367 -17.71 -4.02 5.80
N HIS A 368 -18.27 -3.27 6.74
CA HIS A 368 -17.97 -1.85 6.94
C HIS A 368 -16.56 -1.64 7.52
N THR A 369 -16.08 -2.55 8.38
CA THR A 369 -14.67 -2.56 8.82
C THR A 369 -13.72 -2.72 7.65
N ASN A 370 -14.00 -3.66 6.75
CA ASN A 370 -13.16 -3.85 5.56
C ASN A 370 -13.19 -2.62 4.64
N LEU A 371 -14.38 -2.04 4.43
CA LEU A 371 -14.55 -0.82 3.64
C LEU A 371 -13.78 0.36 4.25
N SER A 372 -13.86 0.55 5.56
CA SER A 372 -13.12 1.59 6.29
C SER A 372 -11.61 1.39 6.14
N MET A 373 -11.11 0.17 6.34
CA MET A 373 -9.68 -0.14 6.14
C MET A 373 -9.24 0.12 4.70
N GLN A 374 -10.04 -0.27 3.71
CA GLN A 374 -9.76 -0.01 2.30
C GLN A 374 -9.70 1.50 2.02
N ALA A 375 -10.67 2.27 2.52
CA ALA A 375 -10.73 3.71 2.32
C ALA A 375 -9.54 4.43 2.95
N TYR A 376 -9.17 4.10 4.19
CA TYR A 376 -7.99 4.69 4.85
C TYR A 376 -6.67 4.27 4.19
N ASN A 377 -6.51 3.01 3.80
CA ASN A 377 -5.30 2.57 3.09
C ASN A 377 -5.14 3.29 1.75
N SER A 378 -6.25 3.52 1.06
CA SER A 378 -6.26 4.15 -0.26
C SER A 378 -6.13 5.67 -0.20
N SER A 379 -6.41 6.31 0.95
CA SER A 379 -6.38 7.76 1.10
C SER A 379 -4.99 8.32 1.39
N ILE A 380 -4.11 7.54 2.03
CA ILE A 380 -2.76 8.02 2.39
C ILE A 380 -2.01 8.45 1.14
N THR A 381 -1.63 9.72 1.12
CA THR A 381 -1.04 10.37 -0.06
C THR A 381 0.41 10.73 0.24
N VAL A 382 1.34 10.12 -0.49
CA VAL A 382 2.73 10.59 -0.52
C VAL A 382 2.82 11.69 -1.57
N VAL A 383 2.64 12.95 -1.13
CA VAL A 383 2.73 14.12 -2.00
C VAL A 383 4.10 14.18 -2.65
N ARG A 384 5.16 13.86 -1.89
CA ARG A 384 6.53 13.74 -2.38
C ARG A 384 7.43 12.91 -1.49
N ASP A 385 8.41 12.28 -2.12
CA ASP A 385 9.52 11.62 -1.45
C ASP A 385 10.81 11.76 -2.27
N ARG A 386 11.47 12.93 -2.17
CA ARG A 386 12.59 13.28 -3.06
C ARG A 386 13.81 12.37 -2.91
N THR A 387 14.04 11.84 -1.71
CA THR A 387 15.20 11.03 -1.37
C THR A 387 14.87 9.56 -1.18
N ASN A 388 13.64 9.13 -1.54
CA ASN A 388 13.15 7.76 -1.36
C ASN A 388 13.34 7.26 0.08
N LEU A 389 12.88 8.06 1.05
CA LEU A 389 12.94 7.71 2.48
C LEU A 389 11.93 6.62 2.85
N LEU A 390 10.88 6.43 2.05
CA LEU A 390 9.84 5.46 2.30
C LEU A 390 10.06 4.17 1.48
N PRO A 391 9.87 2.98 2.07
CA PRO A 391 9.53 2.75 3.47
C PRO A 391 10.72 3.00 4.41
N LEU A 392 10.46 3.39 5.66
CA LEU A 392 11.47 3.68 6.69
C LEU A 392 12.39 2.49 6.96
N SER A 393 11.88 1.26 6.80
CA SER A 393 12.65 0.01 6.88
C SER A 393 13.76 -0.10 5.83
N SER A 394 13.73 0.72 4.78
CA SER A 394 14.78 0.76 3.76
C SER A 394 15.97 1.66 4.13
N ILE A 395 15.80 2.52 5.13
CA ILE A 395 16.79 3.52 5.54
C ILE A 395 17.21 3.40 7.01
N LEU A 396 16.45 2.69 7.84
CA LEU A 396 16.73 2.49 9.28
C LEU A 396 16.96 1.01 9.59
N GLU A 397 18.01 0.73 10.37
CA GLU A 397 18.30 -0.60 10.91
C GLU A 397 17.58 -0.81 12.26
N PRO A 398 17.25 -2.05 12.70
CA PRO A 398 16.43 -2.30 13.90
C PRO A 398 16.96 -1.72 15.23
N ASP A 399 18.25 -1.43 15.35
CA ASP A 399 18.88 -0.86 16.54
C ASP A 399 18.88 0.68 16.57
N GLU A 400 18.65 1.34 15.43
CA GLU A 400 18.69 2.81 15.32
C GLU A 400 17.48 3.51 15.99
N GLU A 401 17.61 4.76 16.43
CA GLU A 401 16.51 5.49 17.11
C GLU A 401 15.68 6.32 16.10
N LEU A 402 14.35 6.14 16.10
CA LEU A 402 13.40 7.00 15.37
C LEU A 402 12.82 8.05 16.32
N LEU A 403 12.84 9.33 15.94
CA LEU A 403 12.19 10.40 16.70
C LEU A 403 10.86 10.80 16.05
N LEU A 404 9.77 10.71 16.82
CA LEU A 404 8.45 11.22 16.49
C LEU A 404 8.21 12.54 17.22
N LEU A 405 7.95 13.61 16.45
CA LEU A 405 7.59 14.94 16.94
C LEU A 405 6.14 15.24 16.59
N THR A 406 5.28 15.46 17.60
CA THR A 406 3.84 15.68 17.38
C THR A 406 3.36 17.02 17.96
N PRO A 407 2.41 17.71 17.32
CA PRO A 407 1.83 18.93 17.86
C PRO A 407 0.86 18.58 18.98
N LEU A 408 0.55 19.56 19.82
CA LEU A 408 -0.55 19.48 20.77
C LEU A 408 -1.85 19.88 20.07
N VAL A 409 -2.75 18.92 19.84
CA VAL A 409 -4.05 19.14 19.21
C VAL A 409 -5.18 18.78 20.16
N LYS A 410 -6.35 19.38 20.01
CA LYS A 410 -7.53 18.95 20.76
C LYS A 410 -7.97 17.57 20.22
N PRO A 411 -8.33 16.61 21.09
CA PRO A 411 -8.94 15.36 20.65
C PRO A 411 -10.19 15.63 19.83
N LEU A 412 -10.47 14.77 18.85
CA LEU A 412 -11.76 14.75 18.20
C LEU A 412 -12.83 14.43 19.24
N PRO A 413 -13.97 15.13 19.26
CA PRO A 413 -15.06 14.80 20.18
C PRO A 413 -15.55 13.39 19.86
N ALA A 414 -15.31 12.46 20.78
CA ALA A 414 -15.52 11.02 20.54
C ALA A 414 -16.83 10.48 21.11
N SER A 415 -17.79 11.32 21.54
CA SER A 415 -19.14 11.03 22.12
C SER A 415 -19.42 11.88 23.37
N ALA A 416 -20.66 11.81 23.89
CA ALA A 416 -21.08 12.47 25.13
C ALA A 416 -20.25 11.99 26.33
N ALA A 417 -19.95 10.69 26.36
CA ALA A 417 -19.14 10.05 27.39
C ALA A 417 -17.69 10.56 27.35
N ALA A 418 -17.10 10.67 26.16
CA ALA A 418 -15.75 11.18 25.99
C ALA A 418 -15.63 12.69 26.32
N ALA A 419 -16.65 13.48 25.96
CA ALA A 419 -16.71 14.91 26.29
C ALA A 419 -16.79 15.16 27.81
N GLY A 420 -17.62 14.39 28.53
CA GLY A 420 -17.74 14.50 30.00
C GLY A 420 -16.43 14.20 30.76
N ALA A 421 -15.62 13.28 30.26
CA ALA A 421 -14.30 12.95 30.82
C ALA A 421 -13.25 14.06 30.60
N THR A 422 -13.39 14.88 29.55
CA THR A 422 -12.48 16.01 29.30
C THR A 422 -12.81 17.27 30.13
N VAL A 423 -14.08 17.48 30.48
CA VAL A 423 -14.53 18.65 31.26
C VAL A 423 -14.18 18.51 32.75
N THR A 424 -14.28 17.29 33.29
CA THR A 424 -13.96 17.00 34.70
C THR A 424 -12.46 17.16 35.03
N ALA A 425 -11.57 17.00 34.05
CA ALA A 425 -10.14 17.27 34.21
C ALA A 425 -9.77 18.77 34.23
N GLY A 426 -10.68 19.66 33.81
CA GLY A 426 -10.43 21.10 33.68
C GLY A 426 -10.92 21.97 34.86
N GLN A 427 -11.71 21.41 35.79
CA GLN A 427 -12.34 22.18 36.88
C GLN A 427 -11.83 21.87 38.30
N ALA A 428 -10.90 20.92 38.48
CA ALA A 428 -10.29 20.64 39.78
C ALA A 428 -9.11 21.59 40.06
N GLY A 429 -9.41 22.86 40.30
CA GLY A 429 -8.43 23.91 40.61
C GLY A 429 -8.95 24.91 41.62
N GLY A 430 -9.35 24.45 42.81
CA GLY A 430 -9.69 25.33 43.94
C GLY A 430 -10.58 24.68 44.97
N GLU A 431 -9.99 24.15 46.05
CA GLU A 431 -10.35 24.37 47.47
C GLU A 431 -9.71 23.31 48.38
N ARG A 432 -9.25 23.75 49.55
CA ARG A 432 -8.54 22.96 50.57
C ARG A 432 -9.54 22.43 51.61
N SER A 433 -9.46 21.16 51.99
CA SER A 433 -9.66 20.69 53.38
C SER A 433 -9.28 19.21 53.53
N ARG A 434 -9.00 18.82 54.78
CA ARG A 434 -8.21 17.68 55.27
C ARG A 434 -9.05 16.45 55.65
N GLU A 435 -8.35 15.30 55.77
CA GLU A 435 -8.67 14.07 56.54
C GLU A 435 -9.79 13.15 55.99
N SER A 436 -9.78 11.82 56.07
CA SER A 436 -8.80 10.75 56.32
C SER A 436 -9.50 9.38 56.05
N THR A 437 -8.75 8.41 55.48
CA THR A 437 -8.87 6.92 55.64
C THR A 437 -10.21 6.18 55.40
N ASN A 438 -10.33 5.40 54.31
CA ASN A 438 -10.05 3.95 54.25
C ASN A 438 -10.55 3.25 52.95
N SER A 439 -9.78 2.24 52.56
CA SER A 439 -9.75 1.36 51.37
C SER A 439 -10.99 0.53 51.03
N ILE A 440 -11.20 0.22 49.73
CA ILE A 440 -11.03 -1.13 49.11
C ILE A 440 -11.25 -1.06 47.56
N ASP A 441 -10.46 -1.87 46.84
CA ASP A 441 -10.13 -1.99 45.41
C ASP A 441 -11.25 -2.17 44.36
N ALA A 442 -10.97 -1.69 43.13
CA ALA A 442 -10.99 -2.48 41.87
C ALA A 442 -10.36 -1.73 40.65
N SER A 443 -9.02 -1.73 40.63
CA SER A 443 -8.09 -1.87 39.48
C SER A 443 -8.52 -1.53 38.02
N SER A 444 -8.27 -0.28 37.57
CA SER A 444 -7.71 -0.01 36.22
C SER A 444 -7.10 1.40 35.97
N SER A 445 -6.75 2.20 36.99
CA SER A 445 -6.26 3.58 36.76
C SER A 445 -5.06 3.95 37.62
N SER A 446 -3.83 3.74 37.14
CA SER A 446 -2.65 4.35 37.77
C SER A 446 -1.37 4.34 36.91
N VAL A 447 -1.42 4.83 35.66
CA VAL A 447 -0.21 5.32 34.99
C VAL A 447 -0.56 6.48 34.04
N SER A 448 -0.65 7.72 34.54
CA SER A 448 -0.45 8.96 33.74
C SER A 448 -0.84 10.22 34.54
N SER A 449 0.03 10.71 35.42
CA SER A 449 -0.14 12.00 36.10
C SER A 449 0.68 13.16 35.49
N ASN A 450 1.24 13.01 34.27
CA ASN A 450 2.05 14.05 33.62
C ASN A 450 1.73 14.32 32.14
N ILE A 451 0.69 13.70 31.56
CA ILE A 451 0.36 13.82 30.13
C ILE A 451 -0.64 14.96 29.92
N LYS A 452 -0.34 15.91 29.03
CA LYS A 452 -1.29 16.95 28.62
C LYS A 452 -2.37 16.34 27.71
N SER A 453 -3.62 16.80 27.80
CA SER A 453 -4.75 16.24 27.04
C SER A 453 -4.49 16.11 25.53
N GLY A 454 -3.80 17.08 24.92
CA GLY A 454 -3.49 17.05 23.49
C GLY A 454 -2.34 16.12 23.07
N GLU A 455 -1.53 15.64 24.02
CA GLU A 455 -0.47 14.65 23.76
C GLU A 455 -1.04 13.23 23.63
N ALA A 456 -2.21 12.97 24.22
CA ALA A 456 -2.87 11.68 24.17
C ALA A 456 -3.28 11.27 22.75
N VAL A 457 -3.56 12.24 21.86
CA VAL A 457 -4.04 12.01 20.48
C VAL A 457 -3.06 11.18 19.65
N PHE A 458 -1.77 11.50 19.71
CA PHE A 458 -0.75 10.80 18.92
C PHE A 458 -0.03 9.69 19.70
N ARG A 459 -0.47 9.40 20.92
CA ARG A 459 0.16 8.37 21.76
C ARG A 459 0.07 6.99 21.12
N GLU A 460 -1.07 6.67 20.51
CA GLU A 460 -1.25 5.38 19.84
C GLU A 460 -0.47 5.27 18.53
N LEU A 461 -0.24 6.41 17.83
CA LEU A 461 0.69 6.47 16.70
C LEU A 461 2.12 6.10 17.15
N GLY A 462 2.61 6.71 18.23
CA GLY A 462 3.92 6.39 18.81
C GLY A 462 4.06 4.91 19.18
N ARG A 463 3.04 4.34 19.83
CA ARG A 463 3.01 2.89 20.15
C ARG A 463 2.97 2.01 18.91
N SER A 464 2.15 2.35 17.93
CA SER A 464 2.03 1.59 16.68
C SER A 464 3.33 1.59 15.88
N LEU A 465 4.02 2.73 15.81
CA LEU A 465 5.36 2.81 15.24
C LEU A 465 6.35 1.92 16.00
N ALA A 466 6.34 1.96 17.34
CA ALA A 466 7.22 1.13 18.16
C ALA A 466 6.99 -0.38 17.95
N ARG A 467 5.72 -0.82 17.94
CA ARG A 467 5.33 -2.22 17.69
C ARG A 467 5.80 -2.69 16.32
N ARG A 468 5.59 -1.90 15.26
CA ARG A 468 5.98 -2.27 13.89
C ARG A 468 7.47 -2.26 13.65
N ARG A 469 8.19 -1.33 14.29
CA ARG A 469 9.63 -1.20 14.15
C ARG A 469 10.42 -2.33 14.81
N ASN A 470 9.87 -2.92 15.89
CA ASN A 470 10.61 -3.80 16.79
C ASN A 470 11.92 -3.17 17.30
N GLY A 471 11.90 -1.86 17.57
CA GLY A 471 13.06 -1.10 18.08
C GLY A 471 12.69 0.27 18.62
N ARG A 472 13.68 1.12 18.92
CA ARG A 472 13.46 2.33 19.74
C ARG A 472 12.77 3.47 18.97
N VAL A 473 11.62 3.89 19.49
CA VAL A 473 10.91 5.11 19.07
C VAL A 473 10.90 6.09 20.24
N LEU A 474 11.48 7.26 20.03
CA LEU A 474 11.40 8.41 20.92
C LEU A 474 10.20 9.25 20.48
N HIS A 475 9.29 9.57 21.40
CA HIS A 475 8.13 10.39 21.10
C HIS A 475 8.09 11.59 22.05
N THR A 476 8.03 12.80 21.50
CA THR A 476 7.81 14.02 22.29
C THR A 476 6.93 15.01 21.55
N SER A 477 6.19 15.80 22.31
CA SER A 477 5.31 16.83 21.78
C SER A 477 5.99 18.20 21.68
N TYR A 478 5.59 19.02 20.70
CA TYR A 478 6.05 20.40 20.55
C TYR A 478 4.90 21.41 20.61
N SER A 479 5.23 22.68 20.91
CA SER A 479 4.26 23.76 21.12
C SER A 479 4.76 25.10 20.55
N GLY A 480 4.00 26.17 20.76
CA GLY A 480 4.37 27.55 20.40
C GLY A 480 5.67 28.06 21.03
N SER A 481 6.27 27.34 21.98
CA SER A 481 7.58 27.65 22.57
C SER A 481 8.77 27.35 21.63
N GLY A 482 8.51 26.81 20.44
CA GLY A 482 9.53 26.54 19.43
C GLY A 482 10.44 25.34 19.75
N VAL A 483 11.61 25.30 19.11
CA VAL A 483 12.62 24.27 19.34
C VAL A 483 13.33 24.56 20.67
N ARG A 484 13.37 23.56 21.56
CA ARG A 484 13.95 23.65 22.91
C ARG A 484 15.20 22.77 22.98
N PRO A 485 16.11 22.97 23.95
CA PRO A 485 17.31 22.14 24.10
C PRO A 485 17.03 20.63 24.17
N ILE A 486 15.90 20.23 24.77
CA ILE A 486 15.46 18.83 24.77
C ILE A 486 15.15 18.31 23.37
N HIS A 487 14.52 19.12 22.51
CA HIS A 487 14.24 18.76 21.13
C HIS A 487 15.55 18.62 20.34
N GLU A 488 16.49 19.55 20.51
CA GLU A 488 17.80 19.49 19.85
C GLU A 488 18.59 18.24 20.25
N ASN A 489 18.63 17.90 21.54
CA ASN A 489 19.29 16.70 22.03
C ASN A 489 18.68 15.43 21.41
N LEU A 490 17.36 15.33 21.40
CA LEU A 490 16.65 14.20 20.79
C LEU A 490 16.90 14.12 19.27
N ILE A 491 16.88 15.26 18.56
CA ILE A 491 17.18 15.32 17.12
C ILE A 491 18.63 14.89 16.87
N ASN A 492 19.59 15.30 17.70
CA ASN A 492 20.99 14.93 17.58
C ASN A 492 21.22 13.44 17.81
N ARG A 493 20.46 12.81 18.71
CA ARG A 493 20.52 11.37 18.98
C ARG A 493 19.84 10.50 17.92
N ALA A 494 18.70 10.95 17.40
CA ALA A 494 17.89 10.16 16.47
C ALA A 494 18.58 9.95 15.11
N SER A 495 18.32 8.80 14.51
CA SER A 495 18.80 8.42 13.17
C SER A 495 17.85 8.86 12.05
N ALA A 496 16.57 9.07 12.37
CA ALA A 496 15.58 9.71 11.49
C ALA A 496 14.52 10.44 12.33
N VAL A 497 13.84 11.41 11.72
CA VAL A 497 12.80 12.22 12.35
C VAL A 497 11.51 12.14 11.54
N VAL A 498 10.39 11.87 12.21
CA VAL A 498 9.02 12.02 11.69
C VAL A 498 8.38 13.19 12.43
N ILE A 499 7.94 14.20 11.68
CA ILE A 499 7.27 15.39 12.21
C ILE A 499 5.83 15.34 11.77
N VAL A 500 4.89 15.34 12.71
CA VAL A 500 3.46 15.42 12.43
C VAL A 500 3.04 16.90 12.47
N THR A 501 2.16 17.34 11.57
CA THR A 501 1.54 18.67 11.61
C THR A 501 0.03 18.57 11.46
N ALA A 502 -0.69 19.50 12.09
CA ALA A 502 -2.14 19.60 12.02
C ALA A 502 -2.53 21.07 11.83
N ASP A 503 -2.91 21.43 10.60
CA ASP A 503 -3.32 22.78 10.20
C ASP A 503 -2.26 23.83 10.54
N SER A 504 -1.02 23.60 10.11
CA SER A 504 0.13 24.48 10.34
C SER A 504 -0.04 25.88 9.73
N ASN A 505 -0.86 26.02 8.68
CA ASN A 505 -1.20 27.33 8.11
C ASN A 505 -2.04 28.18 9.08
N ARG A 506 -2.87 27.53 9.92
CA ARG A 506 -3.62 28.19 11.01
C ARG A 506 -2.78 28.31 12.28
N ASN A 507 -1.82 27.40 12.45
CA ASN A 507 -0.94 27.29 13.60
C ASN A 507 0.52 27.56 13.20
N LEU A 508 0.84 28.82 12.88
CA LEU A 508 2.13 29.21 12.28
C LEU A 508 3.36 28.76 13.07
N TYR A 509 3.23 28.55 14.39
CA TYR A 509 4.31 27.97 15.19
C TYR A 509 4.74 26.58 14.72
N GLN A 510 3.79 25.75 14.24
CA GLN A 510 4.10 24.43 13.68
C GLN A 510 4.89 24.55 12.38
N HIS A 511 4.55 25.57 11.57
CA HIS A 511 5.26 25.86 10.33
C HIS A 511 6.73 26.23 10.59
N GLY A 512 6.95 27.16 11.53
CA GLY A 512 8.29 27.56 11.96
C GLY A 512 9.10 26.42 12.59
N PHE A 513 8.47 25.65 13.49
CA PHE A 513 9.09 24.50 14.14
C PHE A 513 9.57 23.44 13.12
N THR A 514 8.70 23.04 12.20
CA THR A 514 8.99 22.01 11.19
C THR A 514 10.15 22.41 10.29
N LYS A 515 10.16 23.66 9.81
CA LYS A 515 11.26 24.21 9.02
C LYS A 515 12.57 24.25 9.78
N HIS A 516 12.53 24.66 11.04
CA HIS A 516 13.71 24.70 11.89
C HIS A 516 14.32 23.30 12.08
N VAL A 517 13.50 22.30 12.40
CA VAL A 517 13.97 20.90 12.55
C VAL A 517 14.52 20.35 11.23
N SER A 518 13.85 20.60 10.10
CA SER A 518 14.33 20.20 8.77
C SER A 518 15.68 20.83 8.43
N LEU A 519 15.89 22.10 8.81
CA LEU A 519 17.15 22.81 8.64
C LEU A 519 18.27 22.21 9.52
N ILE A 520 18.01 21.94 10.81
CA ILE A 520 18.96 21.27 11.71
C ILE A 520 19.41 19.94 11.09
N CYS A 521 18.46 19.09 10.69
CA CYS A 521 18.73 17.77 10.12
C CYS A 521 19.54 17.82 8.81
N SER A 522 19.37 18.88 8.03
CA SER A 522 20.12 19.13 6.80
C SER A 522 21.55 19.63 7.10
N ASN A 523 21.69 20.53 8.08
CA ASN A 523 22.94 21.19 8.46
C ASN A 523 23.84 20.38 9.40
N SER A 524 23.33 19.33 10.06
CA SER A 524 24.17 18.42 10.86
C SER A 524 25.35 17.82 10.05
N SER A 525 25.31 17.89 8.73
CA SER A 525 26.42 17.54 7.82
C SER A 525 27.64 18.48 7.86
N ARG A 526 27.56 19.65 8.52
CA ARG A 526 28.55 20.75 8.45
C ARG A 526 29.29 21.08 9.74
N SER A 527 28.87 20.56 10.90
CA SER A 527 29.44 20.94 12.20
C SER A 527 30.29 19.81 12.78
N ASN A 528 31.60 19.81 12.47
CA ASN A 528 32.63 19.15 13.30
C ASN A 528 34.05 19.60 12.90
N ASN A 529 34.26 20.89 12.61
CA ASN A 529 35.58 21.46 12.38
C ASN A 529 35.82 22.74 13.21
N SER A 530 35.50 22.70 14.51
CA SER A 530 36.01 23.70 15.47
C SER A 530 35.78 23.25 16.91
N SER A 531 36.75 22.54 17.50
CA SER A 531 37.26 22.71 18.88
C SER A 531 37.90 21.42 19.37
N SER A 532 39.21 21.51 19.60
CA SER A 532 40.00 20.59 20.41
C SER A 532 39.50 20.60 21.86
N GLY A 533 39.02 19.46 22.35
CA GLY A 533 38.66 19.28 23.76
C GLY A 533 38.38 17.81 24.05
N SER A 534 39.25 17.18 24.82
CA SER A 534 39.13 15.79 25.26
C SER A 534 37.89 15.60 26.14
N GLY A 535 36.94 14.76 25.69
CA GLY A 535 35.79 14.35 26.46
C GLY A 535 35.12 13.13 25.83
N SER A 536 35.18 12.01 26.55
CA SER A 536 34.56 10.73 26.17
C SER A 536 33.07 10.90 25.86
N SER A 537 32.67 10.52 24.64
CA SER A 537 31.27 10.41 24.22
C SER A 537 31.05 9.00 23.65
N ILE A 538 30.34 8.20 24.43
CA ILE A 538 29.96 6.83 24.15
C ILE A 538 28.71 6.85 23.25
N ASN A 539 28.79 6.11 22.14
CA ASN A 539 27.68 5.63 21.29
C ASN A 539 26.83 6.68 20.55
N GLY A 540 27.35 7.14 19.41
CA GLY A 540 26.55 7.67 18.30
C GLY A 540 27.25 7.34 16.98
N SER A 541 26.84 6.27 16.32
CA SER A 541 27.37 5.84 15.03
C SER A 541 27.02 6.86 13.93
N ALA A 542 27.86 7.88 13.78
CA ALA A 542 27.75 8.81 12.66
C ALA A 542 27.91 8.05 11.34
N ARG A 543 26.83 7.97 10.55
CA ARG A 543 26.82 7.42 9.19
C ARG A 543 27.76 8.23 8.28
N ARG A 544 29.04 7.87 8.26
CA ARG A 544 30.05 8.36 7.30
C ARG A 544 29.97 7.51 6.04
N ASN A 545 30.02 8.15 4.87
CA ASN A 545 30.33 7.45 3.62
C ASN A 545 31.84 7.17 3.53
N SER A 546 32.27 6.35 2.56
CA SER A 546 33.67 5.96 2.31
C SER A 546 34.62 7.13 2.00
N ALA A 547 34.09 8.36 1.91
CA ALA A 547 34.82 9.61 1.70
C ALA A 547 34.74 10.59 2.90
N GLY A 548 34.16 10.19 4.04
CA GLY A 548 34.19 10.96 5.30
C GLY A 548 33.09 12.02 5.50
N TYR A 549 32.15 12.20 4.57
CA TYR A 549 31.03 13.13 4.68
C TYR A 549 29.83 12.51 5.43
N GLN A 550 29.27 13.25 6.39
CA GLN A 550 28.01 12.89 7.05
C GLN A 550 26.84 13.15 6.09
N ARG A 551 25.96 12.15 5.92
CA ARG A 551 24.70 12.33 5.17
C ARG A 551 23.70 13.15 6.01
N PRO A 552 22.87 13.99 5.38
CA PRO A 552 21.80 14.69 6.08
C PRO A 552 20.83 13.68 6.71
N LYS A 553 20.31 14.00 7.90
CA LYS A 553 19.40 13.10 8.62
C LYS A 553 18.05 13.02 7.88
N PRO A 554 17.50 11.81 7.66
CA PRO A 554 16.17 11.64 7.08
C PRO A 554 15.08 12.35 7.90
N VAL A 555 14.25 13.16 7.22
CA VAL A 555 13.09 13.83 7.80
C VAL A 555 11.86 13.55 6.95
N VAL A 556 10.81 13.02 7.59
CA VAL A 556 9.49 12.82 6.98
C VAL A 556 8.50 13.75 7.68
N VAL A 557 7.82 14.60 6.91
CA VAL A 557 6.74 15.46 7.43
C VAL A 557 5.40 14.83 7.08
N VAL A 558 4.52 14.69 8.07
CA VAL A 558 3.18 14.10 7.93
C VAL A 558 2.14 15.15 8.31
N ALA A 559 1.37 15.63 7.35
CA ALA A 559 0.20 16.46 7.63
C ALA A 559 -1.03 15.58 7.87
N VAL A 560 -1.59 15.66 9.08
CA VAL A 560 -2.72 14.83 9.50
C VAL A 560 -4.08 15.52 9.39
N SER A 561 -4.10 16.77 8.94
CA SER A 561 -5.32 17.53 8.64
C SER A 561 -5.16 18.17 7.26
N SER A 562 -5.04 19.50 7.17
CA SER A 562 -4.83 20.20 5.90
C SER A 562 -3.61 19.68 5.11
N PRO A 563 -3.80 19.21 3.86
CA PRO A 563 -2.68 18.80 3.00
C PRO A 563 -1.88 20.01 2.48
N TYR A 564 -2.34 21.24 2.72
CA TYR A 564 -1.75 22.45 2.19
C TYR A 564 -0.62 23.02 3.06
N ASP A 565 -0.38 22.45 4.25
CA ASP A 565 0.65 22.85 5.21
C ASP A 565 2.02 23.06 4.57
N PHE A 566 2.44 22.09 3.74
CA PHE A 566 3.70 22.15 3.01
C PHE A 566 3.57 21.73 1.55
N ALA A 567 2.37 21.53 1.00
CA ALA A 567 2.20 21.03 -0.37
C ALA A 567 3.03 21.78 -1.43
N LYS A 568 3.11 23.11 -1.31
CA LYS A 568 3.84 24.00 -2.25
C LYS A 568 5.27 24.34 -1.80
N ASP A 569 5.70 23.94 -0.61
CA ASP A 569 6.99 24.38 -0.04
C ASP A 569 8.14 23.44 -0.42
N PRO A 570 9.05 23.78 -1.34
CA PRO A 570 10.08 22.86 -1.82
C PRO A 570 11.15 22.50 -0.78
N THR A 571 11.20 23.14 0.39
CA THR A 571 12.24 22.88 1.40
C THR A 571 12.05 21.55 2.13
N ILE A 572 10.81 21.04 2.19
CA ILE A 572 10.51 19.74 2.79
C ILE A 572 10.76 18.61 1.78
N GLY A 573 11.60 17.64 2.13
CA GLY A 573 12.03 16.57 1.22
C GLY A 573 10.96 15.50 0.98
N THR A 574 10.43 14.94 2.07
CA THR A 574 9.42 13.89 2.08
C THR A 574 8.19 14.37 2.84
N TYR A 575 7.03 14.37 2.18
CA TYR A 575 5.78 14.93 2.70
C TYR A 575 4.61 13.97 2.41
N VAL A 576 3.90 13.61 3.47
CA VAL A 576 2.79 12.65 3.47
C VAL A 576 1.54 13.30 4.05
N CYS A 577 0.37 12.99 3.51
CA CYS A 577 -0.93 13.48 3.99
C CYS A 577 -1.83 12.31 4.38
N THR A 578 -2.53 12.44 5.52
CA THR A 578 -3.53 11.46 5.99
C THR A 578 -4.97 12.01 5.96
N TYR A 579 -5.14 13.34 5.86
CA TYR A 579 -6.43 14.05 5.80
C TYR A 579 -7.34 13.90 7.04
N ASP A 580 -6.85 13.20 8.05
CA ASP A 580 -7.52 12.93 9.31
C ASP A 580 -6.49 12.37 10.32
N PHE A 581 -6.72 12.61 11.62
CA PHE A 581 -5.90 12.12 12.72
C PHE A 581 -6.64 11.13 13.63
N THR A 582 -7.70 10.49 13.12
CA THR A 582 -8.30 9.30 13.73
C THR A 582 -7.31 8.14 13.81
N ASP A 583 -7.53 7.23 14.77
CA ASP A 583 -6.66 6.07 14.96
C ASP A 583 -6.54 5.20 13.70
N ALA A 584 -7.63 5.05 12.93
CA ALA A 584 -7.62 4.30 11.67
C ALA A 584 -6.72 4.95 10.60
N ALA A 585 -6.74 6.29 10.48
CA ALA A 585 -5.86 7.03 9.58
C ALA A 585 -4.38 6.88 9.99
N LEU A 586 -4.10 7.00 11.29
CA LEU A 586 -2.75 6.88 11.85
C LEU A 586 -2.21 5.45 11.72
N GLN A 587 -3.05 4.43 11.85
CA GLN A 587 -2.65 3.04 11.57
C GLN A 587 -2.38 2.78 10.08
N ALA A 588 -3.18 3.34 9.19
CA ALA A 588 -2.91 3.29 7.74
C ALA A 588 -1.59 4.00 7.40
N LEU A 589 -1.31 5.15 8.00
CA LEU A 589 -0.02 5.84 7.89
C LEU A 589 1.14 4.92 8.31
N VAL A 590 1.06 4.26 9.46
CA VAL A 590 2.14 3.36 9.91
C VAL A 590 2.40 2.24 8.90
N ARG A 591 1.35 1.64 8.34
CA ARG A 591 1.47 0.60 7.29
C ARG A 591 2.18 1.13 6.05
N VAL A 592 1.88 2.37 5.63
CA VAL A 592 2.56 3.03 4.50
C VAL A 592 4.01 3.36 4.83
N LEU A 593 4.28 3.90 6.01
CA LEU A 593 5.64 4.26 6.45
C LEU A 593 6.58 3.04 6.48
N TYR A 594 6.07 1.83 6.75
CA TYR A 594 6.85 0.60 6.76
C TYR A 594 6.71 -0.27 5.51
N GLY A 595 5.90 0.16 4.53
CA GLY A 595 5.77 -0.51 3.23
C GLY A 595 4.90 -1.76 3.23
N GLU A 596 4.04 -1.94 4.25
CA GLU A 596 3.02 -3.00 4.26
C GLU A 596 1.91 -2.71 3.25
N VAL A 597 1.62 -1.41 3.04
CA VAL A 597 0.65 -0.92 2.06
C VAL A 597 1.35 0.09 1.17
N SER A 598 1.18 -0.06 -0.14
CA SER A 598 1.65 0.93 -1.11
C SER A 598 0.70 2.14 -1.11
N PRO A 599 1.21 3.38 -0.96
CA PRO A 599 0.36 4.57 -0.98
C PRO A 599 -0.23 4.78 -2.38
N THR A 600 -1.55 4.81 -2.48
CA THR A 600 -2.28 5.07 -3.74
C THR A 600 -2.97 6.44 -3.77
N GLY A 601 -3.03 7.11 -2.62
CA GLY A 601 -3.73 8.38 -2.48
C GLY A 601 -3.14 9.47 -3.38
N ARG A 602 -4.00 10.37 -3.84
CA ARG A 602 -3.68 11.52 -4.66
C ARG A 602 -4.16 12.78 -3.96
N MET A 603 -3.42 13.87 -4.10
CA MET A 603 -3.88 15.13 -3.53
C MET A 603 -5.14 15.59 -4.26
N PRO A 604 -6.28 15.80 -3.58
CA PRO A 604 -7.48 16.33 -4.21
C PRO A 604 -7.27 17.76 -4.71
N GLY A 605 -8.07 18.16 -5.70
CA GLY A 605 -8.19 19.54 -6.12
C GLY A 605 -7.18 20.01 -7.19
N SER A 606 -6.98 21.32 -7.26
CA SER A 606 -6.18 22.03 -8.25
C SER A 606 -4.72 21.56 -8.29
N LEU A 607 -4.17 21.17 -7.14
CA LEU A 607 -2.80 20.67 -7.02
C LEU A 607 -2.61 19.28 -7.64
N SER A 608 -3.68 18.49 -7.80
CA SER A 608 -3.69 17.25 -8.59
C SER A 608 -3.34 17.50 -10.07
N LYS A 609 -3.76 18.66 -10.59
CA LYS A 609 -3.59 19.07 -11.99
C LYS A 609 -2.24 19.76 -12.25
N SER A 610 -1.55 20.22 -11.20
CA SER A 610 -0.24 20.87 -11.32
C SER A 610 0.85 19.86 -11.69
N SER A 611 1.59 20.14 -12.77
CA SER A 611 2.72 19.33 -13.27
C SER A 611 3.81 19.07 -12.22
N THR A 612 3.89 19.89 -11.17
CA THR A 612 4.87 19.78 -10.08
C THR A 612 4.57 18.61 -9.13
N VAL A 613 3.29 18.28 -8.88
CA VAL A 613 2.88 17.12 -8.05
C VAL A 613 2.89 15.82 -8.88
N ARG A 614 2.67 15.90 -10.21
CA ARG A 614 2.93 14.79 -11.15
C ARG A 614 4.40 14.31 -11.18
N ARG A 615 5.35 14.96 -10.51
CA ARG A 615 6.76 14.49 -10.49
C ARG A 615 7.01 13.35 -9.50
N THR A 616 6.11 13.08 -8.56
CA THR A 616 6.28 12.01 -7.55
C THR A 616 5.57 10.73 -7.95
N SER A 617 4.52 10.85 -8.76
CA SER A 617 4.15 9.84 -9.75
C SER A 617 4.73 10.25 -11.10
N GLN A 618 6.06 10.21 -11.28
CA GLN A 618 6.60 10.20 -12.64
C GLN A 618 5.73 9.20 -13.42
N PRO A 619 5.04 9.58 -14.51
CA PRO A 619 4.50 8.59 -15.41
C PRO A 619 5.73 7.74 -15.73
N ARG A 620 5.72 6.47 -15.27
CA ARG A 620 6.84 5.56 -15.48
C ARG A 620 7.12 5.69 -16.97
N GLN A 621 8.24 6.28 -17.36
CA GLN A 621 8.54 6.48 -18.76
C GLN A 621 8.58 5.07 -19.34
N GLN A 622 7.51 4.70 -20.05
CA GLN A 622 7.37 3.38 -20.64
C GLN A 622 8.22 3.43 -21.90
N TRP A 623 9.31 2.68 -21.86
CA TRP A 623 10.16 2.53 -23.02
C TRP A 623 9.51 1.51 -23.95
N LEU A 624 9.58 1.77 -25.26
CA LEU A 624 9.23 0.76 -26.24
C LEU A 624 10.18 -0.43 -26.05
N VAL A 625 9.60 -1.59 -25.76
CA VAL A 625 10.31 -2.85 -25.65
C VAL A 625 10.01 -3.66 -26.91
N GLU A 626 11.04 -3.94 -27.68
CA GLU A 626 10.98 -4.78 -28.88
C GLU A 626 11.47 -6.20 -28.56
N THR A 627 11.07 -7.17 -29.36
CA THR A 627 11.67 -8.51 -29.35
C THR A 627 13.10 -8.42 -29.91
N TRP A 628 14.02 -9.13 -29.27
CA TRP A 628 15.39 -9.31 -29.73
C TRP A 628 15.45 -9.99 -31.09
N ASN A 629 16.32 -9.51 -31.97
CA ASN A 629 16.66 -10.18 -33.22
C ASN A 629 18.18 -10.38 -33.29
N THR A 630 18.62 -11.63 -33.44
CA THR A 630 20.03 -12.00 -33.37
C THR A 630 20.88 -11.30 -34.44
N GLU A 631 20.41 -11.19 -35.68
CA GLU A 631 21.17 -10.54 -36.76
C GLU A 631 21.27 -9.02 -36.56
N ARG A 632 20.17 -8.40 -36.10
CA ARG A 632 20.07 -6.95 -35.90
C ARG A 632 20.81 -6.46 -34.67
N ASP A 633 20.73 -7.20 -33.56
CA ASP A 633 20.98 -6.64 -32.22
C ASP A 633 22.28 -7.15 -31.57
N SER A 634 22.88 -8.27 -32.04
CA SER A 634 24.03 -8.92 -31.39
C SER A 634 25.23 -8.00 -31.16
N ALA A 635 25.67 -7.28 -32.18
CA ALA A 635 26.82 -6.37 -32.07
C ALA A 635 26.58 -5.22 -31.07
N ALA A 636 25.34 -4.71 -31.01
CA ALA A 636 24.98 -3.65 -30.08
C ALA A 636 24.84 -4.16 -28.64
N LEU A 637 24.45 -5.43 -28.43
CA LEU A 637 24.46 -6.07 -27.11
C LEU A 637 25.88 -6.32 -26.63
N ASP A 638 26.79 -6.76 -27.49
CA ASP A 638 28.21 -6.91 -27.12
C ASP A 638 28.82 -5.56 -26.70
N THR A 639 28.42 -4.47 -27.36
CA THR A 639 28.81 -3.10 -26.96
C THR A 639 28.24 -2.73 -25.58
N LEU A 640 26.97 -3.05 -25.30
CA LEU A 640 26.35 -2.85 -23.98
C LEU A 640 27.05 -3.69 -22.90
N LEU A 641 27.37 -4.95 -23.19
CA LEU A 641 28.09 -5.84 -22.27
C LEU A 641 29.48 -5.28 -21.94
N ALA A 642 30.19 -4.72 -22.92
CA ALA A 642 31.47 -4.05 -22.70
C ALA A 642 31.32 -2.82 -21.77
N SER A 643 30.33 -1.96 -22.00
CA SER A 643 30.13 -0.77 -21.15
C SER A 643 29.77 -1.11 -19.70
N ILE A 644 29.00 -2.18 -19.48
CA ILE A 644 28.68 -2.66 -18.13
C ILE A 644 29.95 -3.16 -17.44
N ARG A 645 30.79 -3.96 -18.11
CA ARG A 645 32.06 -4.46 -17.55
C ARG A 645 33.01 -3.34 -17.16
N GLU A 646 33.14 -2.32 -18.00
CA GLU A 646 33.99 -1.16 -17.72
C GLU A 646 33.50 -0.40 -16.49
N SER A 647 32.17 -0.27 -16.33
CA SER A 647 31.59 0.38 -15.14
C SER A 647 31.81 -0.41 -13.83
N GLU A 648 31.96 -1.73 -13.91
CA GLU A 648 32.20 -2.60 -12.74
C GLU A 648 33.68 -2.65 -12.34
N GLY A 649 34.61 -2.32 -13.24
CA GLY A 649 36.06 -2.32 -12.99
C GLY A 649 36.62 -1.04 -12.36
N VAL A 650 35.87 0.06 -12.36
CA VAL A 650 36.34 1.36 -11.85
C VAL A 650 35.82 1.59 -10.44
N GLY A 651 36.67 1.33 -9.44
CA GLY A 651 36.49 1.86 -8.08
C GLY A 651 36.37 3.38 -8.13
N GLY A 652 35.32 3.92 -7.49
CA GLY A 652 34.80 5.26 -7.71
C GLY A 652 35.82 6.42 -7.68
N GLY A 653 35.77 7.25 -8.72
CA GLY A 653 36.37 8.58 -8.80
C GLY A 653 35.75 9.35 -9.97
N THR A 654 35.29 10.57 -9.73
CA THR A 654 34.55 11.42 -10.68
C THR A 654 35.43 12.07 -11.76
N ASN A 655 34.78 12.34 -12.90
CA ASN A 655 35.05 13.35 -13.95
C ASN A 655 36.05 13.02 -15.07
N GLY A 656 35.47 12.73 -16.24
CA GLY A 656 35.69 13.46 -17.50
C GLY A 656 37.11 13.56 -18.08
N SER A 657 37.38 12.79 -19.13
CA SER A 657 37.87 13.33 -20.41
C SER A 657 37.78 12.28 -21.52
N ILE A 658 37.44 12.75 -22.71
CA ILE A 658 37.47 12.02 -23.98
C ILE A 658 38.94 11.92 -24.41
N GLY A 659 39.39 10.72 -24.79
CA GLY A 659 40.74 10.53 -25.34
C GLY A 659 41.01 9.11 -25.81
N SER A 660 40.95 8.90 -27.12
CA SER A 660 41.41 7.71 -27.82
C SER A 660 42.91 7.50 -27.59
N SER A 661 43.35 6.38 -27.01
CA SER A 661 44.75 5.92 -27.11
C SER A 661 44.87 4.42 -26.86
N SER A 662 45.40 3.73 -27.88
CA SER A 662 46.06 2.42 -27.89
C SER A 662 46.45 1.80 -26.55
N ILE A 663 45.96 0.56 -26.33
CA ILE A 663 46.44 -0.36 -25.31
C ILE A 663 47.89 -0.74 -25.60
N SER A 664 48.82 -0.28 -24.75
CA SER A 664 50.16 -0.84 -24.63
C SER A 664 50.17 -1.91 -23.54
N ILE A 665 50.62 -3.10 -23.94
CA ILE A 665 50.79 -4.28 -23.09
C ILE A 665 52.05 -4.08 -22.25
N ASN A 666 51.93 -4.10 -20.92
CA ASN A 666 53.06 -4.38 -20.04
C ASN A 666 52.74 -5.58 -19.15
N ASN A 667 53.55 -6.62 -19.34
CA ASN A 667 53.58 -7.84 -18.53
C ASN A 667 54.26 -7.59 -17.18
N ASN A 668 53.84 -8.38 -16.19
CA ASN A 668 54.45 -8.64 -14.88
C ASN A 668 54.21 -7.60 -13.78
N ASN A 669 53.23 -7.88 -12.92
CA ASN A 669 53.47 -8.15 -11.50
C ASN A 669 52.18 -8.61 -10.80
N ASP A 670 52.28 -9.73 -10.08
CA ASP A 670 51.34 -10.22 -9.08
C ASP A 670 51.04 -9.12 -8.05
N GLN A 671 49.86 -8.47 -8.12
CA GLN A 671 49.06 -8.00 -6.99
C GLN A 671 47.61 -7.71 -7.46
N GLY A 672 46.62 -8.41 -6.90
CA GLY A 672 45.22 -7.94 -6.83
C GLY A 672 44.20 -8.47 -7.86
N ILE A 673 44.11 -9.79 -8.10
CA ILE A 673 42.96 -10.39 -8.81
C ILE A 673 41.85 -10.71 -7.79
N ASN A 674 41.10 -9.71 -7.32
CA ASN A 674 39.99 -9.95 -6.37
C ASN A 674 38.61 -9.40 -6.78
N SER A 675 38.44 -8.85 -7.99
CA SER A 675 37.11 -8.45 -8.48
C SER A 675 37.01 -8.55 -10.00
N SER A 676 36.86 -9.74 -10.55
CA SER A 676 36.47 -9.92 -11.96
C SER A 676 34.95 -9.88 -12.09
N SER A 677 34.45 -9.15 -13.10
CA SER A 677 33.01 -9.02 -13.39
C SER A 677 32.39 -10.38 -13.74
N VAL A 678 31.17 -10.64 -13.25
CA VAL A 678 30.34 -11.81 -13.61
C VAL A 678 30.13 -11.92 -15.13
N LEU A 679 30.18 -10.79 -15.83
CA LEU A 679 30.01 -10.74 -17.28
C LEU A 679 31.30 -11.06 -18.04
N CYS A 680 32.41 -11.39 -17.38
CA CYS A 680 33.65 -11.74 -18.06
C CYS A 680 33.44 -12.94 -19.01
N GLY A 681 33.85 -12.80 -20.28
CA GLY A 681 33.70 -13.87 -21.28
C GLY A 681 32.28 -14.09 -21.83
N VAL A 682 31.29 -13.29 -21.39
CA VAL A 682 29.92 -13.30 -21.95
C VAL A 682 29.90 -12.64 -23.34
N SER A 683 28.99 -13.06 -24.21
CA SER A 683 28.70 -12.38 -25.49
C SER A 683 27.21 -12.48 -25.78
N ALA A 684 26.71 -11.80 -26.80
CA ALA A 684 25.33 -11.97 -27.25
C ALA A 684 24.97 -13.46 -27.45
N ASP A 685 25.88 -14.23 -28.04
CA ASP A 685 25.75 -15.68 -28.26
C ASP A 685 25.60 -16.49 -26.98
N THR A 686 26.08 -16.00 -25.83
CA THR A 686 25.97 -16.70 -24.54
C THR A 686 24.52 -16.83 -24.09
N PHE A 687 23.63 -15.94 -24.54
CA PHE A 687 22.22 -15.97 -24.18
C PHE A 687 21.38 -16.91 -25.06
N LEU A 688 21.96 -17.52 -26.10
CA LEU A 688 21.24 -18.39 -27.03
C LEU A 688 21.50 -19.86 -26.71
N LEU A 689 20.51 -20.56 -26.18
CA LEU A 689 20.54 -22.00 -25.88
C LEU A 689 20.30 -22.86 -27.11
N LYS A 690 19.43 -22.42 -28.02
CA LYS A 690 19.07 -23.15 -29.25
C LYS A 690 18.66 -24.61 -29.00
N SER A 691 17.88 -24.83 -27.95
CA SER A 691 17.35 -26.15 -27.57
C SER A 691 15.87 -26.27 -27.96
N ALA A 692 15.44 -27.46 -28.40
CA ALA A 692 14.04 -27.72 -28.79
C ALA A 692 13.07 -27.60 -27.60
N ASP A 693 13.54 -27.90 -26.38
CA ASP A 693 12.74 -27.91 -25.15
C ASP A 693 12.65 -26.52 -24.46
N VAL A 694 13.36 -25.52 -24.99
CA VAL A 694 13.44 -24.19 -24.41
C VAL A 694 12.99 -23.14 -25.43
N GLN A 695 11.91 -22.44 -25.09
CA GLN A 695 11.46 -21.29 -25.90
C GLN A 695 12.14 -20.01 -25.41
N GLU A 696 12.76 -19.28 -26.32
CA GLU A 696 13.52 -18.06 -26.03
C GLU A 696 12.79 -16.83 -26.59
N CYS A 697 12.52 -15.82 -25.76
CA CYS A 697 11.86 -14.59 -26.20
C CYS A 697 12.50 -13.33 -25.59
N HIS A 698 13.78 -13.12 -25.91
CA HIS A 698 14.54 -12.02 -25.34
C HIS A 698 14.01 -10.65 -25.82
N LEU A 699 14.25 -9.63 -25.01
CA LEU A 699 13.66 -8.30 -25.17
C LEU A 699 14.73 -7.22 -25.15
N VAL A 700 14.52 -6.15 -25.92
CA VAL A 700 15.42 -4.99 -25.98
C VAL A 700 14.70 -3.66 -25.93
N VAL A 701 15.40 -2.67 -25.38
CA VAL A 701 15.10 -1.25 -25.58
C VAL A 701 16.23 -0.68 -26.44
N ARG A 702 15.95 -0.43 -27.72
CA ARG A 702 16.93 0.14 -28.66
C ARG A 702 16.62 1.58 -28.99
N ASN A 703 17.66 2.33 -29.32
CA ASN A 703 17.52 3.60 -30.03
C ASN A 703 17.41 3.31 -31.53
N SER A 704 16.28 3.66 -32.14
CA SER A 704 16.04 3.37 -33.56
C SER A 704 16.96 4.14 -34.50
N SER A 705 17.44 5.32 -34.11
CA SER A 705 18.32 6.17 -34.93
C SER A 705 19.79 5.77 -34.85
N THR A 706 20.27 5.39 -33.66
CA THR A 706 21.69 5.05 -33.46
C THR A 706 21.95 3.55 -33.45
N HIS A 707 20.90 2.73 -33.51
CA HIS A 707 20.94 1.27 -33.35
C HIS A 707 21.59 0.79 -32.04
N ALA A 708 21.77 1.68 -31.06
CA ALA A 708 22.34 1.33 -29.76
C ALA A 708 21.30 0.67 -28.85
N ILE A 709 21.70 -0.36 -28.12
CA ILE A 709 20.85 -1.02 -27.12
C ILE A 709 21.04 -0.36 -25.77
N ASN A 710 19.98 0.24 -25.26
CA ASN A 710 19.97 0.90 -23.96
C ASN A 710 19.62 -0.07 -22.82
N GLY A 711 18.99 -1.20 -23.15
CA GLY A 711 18.78 -2.31 -22.22
C GLY A 711 18.35 -3.60 -22.92
N PHE A 712 18.63 -4.73 -22.27
CA PHE A 712 18.40 -6.09 -22.76
C PHE A 712 17.85 -6.95 -21.62
N CYS A 713 16.92 -7.86 -21.93
CA CYS A 713 16.36 -8.81 -20.98
C CYS A 713 16.31 -10.20 -21.63
N ALA A 714 16.99 -11.17 -21.01
CA ALA A 714 16.97 -12.56 -21.45
C ALA A 714 15.86 -13.32 -20.73
N THR A 715 14.98 -13.95 -21.49
CA THR A 715 13.86 -14.76 -20.99
C THR A 715 13.85 -16.14 -21.65
N TYR A 716 13.44 -17.14 -20.87
CA TYR A 716 13.38 -18.53 -21.28
C TYR A 716 12.11 -19.17 -20.73
N PHE A 717 11.50 -20.08 -21.47
CA PHE A 717 10.47 -20.97 -20.97
C PHE A 717 10.90 -22.42 -21.13
N PHE A 718 11.06 -23.12 -20.01
CA PHE A 718 11.47 -24.53 -19.96
C PHE A 718 10.24 -25.42 -19.91
N GLN A 719 9.89 -26.05 -21.04
CA GLN A 719 8.68 -26.86 -21.19
C GLN A 719 8.61 -28.02 -20.20
N SER A 720 9.73 -28.73 -20.02
CA SER A 720 9.86 -29.90 -19.15
C SER A 720 9.50 -29.62 -17.68
N THR A 721 9.63 -28.37 -17.22
CA THR A 721 9.33 -27.98 -15.83
C THR A 721 8.14 -27.02 -15.71
N GLY A 722 7.66 -26.45 -16.81
CA GLY A 722 6.69 -25.36 -16.80
C GLY A 722 7.23 -24.08 -16.14
N THR A 723 8.53 -23.81 -16.22
CA THR A 723 9.19 -22.69 -15.55
C THR A 723 9.52 -21.56 -16.53
N GLY A 724 8.96 -20.37 -16.28
CA GLY A 724 9.36 -19.14 -16.96
C GLY A 724 10.51 -18.46 -16.23
N VAL A 725 11.59 -18.14 -16.93
CA VAL A 725 12.83 -17.64 -16.34
C VAL A 725 13.17 -16.27 -16.90
N ILE A 726 13.50 -15.32 -16.02
CA ILE A 726 14.23 -14.10 -16.38
C ILE A 726 15.70 -14.33 -16.04
N GLY A 727 16.52 -14.62 -17.04
CA GLY A 727 17.93 -14.98 -16.86
C GLY A 727 18.85 -13.79 -16.66
N ALA A 728 18.55 -12.63 -17.26
CA ALA A 728 19.32 -11.41 -17.06
C ALA A 728 18.48 -10.17 -17.39
N ILE A 729 18.71 -9.07 -16.66
CA ILE A 729 18.24 -7.72 -17.03
C ILE A 729 19.46 -6.80 -17.02
N LEU A 730 19.83 -6.32 -18.20
CA LEU A 730 21.01 -5.48 -18.43
C LEU A 730 20.55 -4.10 -18.89
N VAL A 731 21.11 -3.04 -18.29
CA VAL A 731 20.80 -1.65 -18.66
C VAL A 731 22.09 -0.85 -18.68
N ASP A 732 22.25 -0.06 -19.75
CA ASP A 732 23.37 0.86 -19.95
C ASP A 732 23.57 1.71 -18.69
N PRO A 733 24.77 1.67 -18.06
CA PRO A 733 25.07 2.43 -16.84
C PRO A 733 24.69 3.92 -16.93
N ALA A 734 24.91 4.57 -18.07
CA ALA A 734 24.60 5.99 -18.29
C ALA A 734 23.10 6.28 -18.40
N ARG A 735 22.28 5.24 -18.62
CA ARG A 735 20.82 5.35 -18.83
C ARG A 735 20.00 4.67 -17.73
N ARG A 736 20.66 4.19 -16.67
CA ARG A 736 19.97 3.69 -15.46
C ARG A 736 19.13 4.82 -14.85
N ARG A 737 18.08 4.45 -14.12
CA ARG A 737 17.08 5.37 -13.51
C ARG A 737 16.14 6.09 -14.49
N LEU A 738 16.14 5.72 -15.77
CA LEU A 738 15.18 6.23 -16.76
C LEU A 738 13.94 5.33 -16.96
N GLY A 739 13.78 4.24 -16.19
CA GLY A 739 12.62 3.34 -16.30
C GLY A 739 12.77 2.18 -17.30
N ILE A 740 13.91 2.08 -18.00
CA ILE A 740 14.23 1.03 -18.99
C ILE A 740 14.10 -0.38 -18.38
N GLY A 741 14.78 -0.65 -17.27
CA GLY A 741 14.76 -1.97 -16.63
C GLY A 741 13.37 -2.40 -16.17
N SER A 742 12.54 -1.45 -15.74
CA SER A 742 11.15 -1.74 -15.32
C SER A 742 10.27 -2.02 -16.53
N SER A 743 10.46 -1.32 -17.65
CA SER A 743 9.74 -1.60 -18.90
C SER A 743 10.08 -3.01 -19.42
N LEU A 744 11.38 -3.36 -19.41
CA LEU A 744 11.86 -4.70 -19.77
C LEU A 744 11.31 -5.79 -18.85
N HIS A 745 11.33 -5.57 -17.53
CA HIS A 745 10.78 -6.53 -16.56
C HIS A 745 9.28 -6.74 -16.75
N SER A 746 8.48 -5.66 -16.84
CA SER A 746 7.03 -5.78 -17.00
C SER A 746 6.66 -6.51 -18.29
N ARG A 747 7.36 -6.22 -19.41
CA ARG A 747 7.14 -6.94 -20.66
C ARG A 747 7.58 -8.40 -20.58
N ALA A 748 8.68 -8.70 -19.86
CA ALA A 748 9.14 -10.07 -19.65
C ALA A 748 8.11 -10.90 -18.86
N ILE A 749 7.58 -10.37 -17.75
CA ILE A 749 6.55 -11.04 -16.96
C ILE A 749 5.32 -11.31 -17.81
N GLN A 750 4.81 -10.31 -18.53
CA GLN A 750 3.65 -10.47 -19.41
C GLN A 750 3.87 -11.54 -20.49
N THR A 751 5.05 -11.57 -21.10
CA THR A 751 5.39 -12.54 -22.15
C THR A 751 5.44 -13.97 -21.59
N LEU A 752 6.02 -14.14 -20.39
CA LEU A 752 6.11 -15.45 -19.73
C LEU A 752 4.74 -15.93 -19.22
N THR A 753 3.93 -15.06 -18.61
CA THR A 753 2.62 -15.45 -18.06
C THR A 753 1.54 -15.66 -19.13
N GLN A 754 1.74 -15.16 -20.35
CA GLN A 754 0.87 -15.47 -21.49
C GLN A 754 1.06 -16.90 -22.01
N HIS A 755 2.15 -17.58 -21.65
CA HIS A 755 2.35 -18.96 -22.06
C HIS A 755 1.46 -19.89 -21.21
N PRO A 756 0.58 -20.72 -21.82
CA PRO A 756 -0.45 -21.47 -21.11
C PRO A 756 0.11 -22.53 -20.14
N GLU A 757 1.33 -22.99 -20.37
CA GLU A 757 1.98 -24.04 -19.58
C GLU A 757 2.92 -23.51 -18.47
N VAL A 758 3.02 -22.19 -18.29
CA VAL A 758 3.81 -21.60 -17.21
C VAL A 758 3.13 -21.83 -15.85
N LYS A 759 3.83 -22.53 -14.96
CA LYS A 759 3.40 -22.82 -13.58
C LYS A 759 4.10 -21.92 -12.57
N GLN A 760 5.36 -21.59 -12.82
CA GLN A 760 6.18 -20.79 -11.90
C GLN A 760 7.10 -19.84 -12.67
N LEU A 761 7.45 -18.73 -12.01
CA LEU A 761 8.41 -17.75 -12.50
C LEU A 761 9.66 -17.74 -11.63
N GLN A 762 10.82 -17.64 -12.28
CA GLN A 762 12.13 -17.64 -11.63
C GLN A 762 12.99 -16.47 -12.09
N LEU A 763 13.75 -15.89 -11.15
CA LEU A 763 14.78 -14.91 -11.41
C LEU A 763 16.17 -15.53 -11.29
N GLY A 764 16.94 -15.46 -12.38
CA GLY A 764 18.20 -16.15 -12.55
C GLY A 764 18.03 -17.48 -13.28
N SER A 765 19.05 -17.87 -14.05
CA SER A 765 19.03 -19.11 -14.82
C SER A 765 20.23 -19.99 -14.48
N ARG A 766 20.01 -21.32 -14.53
CA ARG A 766 21.07 -22.33 -14.47
C ARG A 766 21.77 -22.47 -15.81
N LEU A 767 21.02 -22.30 -16.90
CA LEU A 767 21.51 -22.31 -18.27
C LEU A 767 20.79 -21.21 -19.09
N PRO A 768 21.50 -20.23 -19.68
CA PRO A 768 22.92 -19.99 -19.52
C PRO A 768 23.20 -19.47 -18.09
N GLY A 769 24.26 -19.99 -17.48
CA GLY A 769 24.66 -19.72 -16.10
C GLY A 769 25.36 -18.36 -15.93
N VAL A 770 24.82 -17.29 -16.52
CA VAL A 770 25.37 -15.93 -16.42
C VAL A 770 25.05 -15.33 -15.04
N TYR A 771 23.77 -15.23 -14.71
CA TYR A 771 23.29 -14.83 -13.39
C TYR A 771 22.43 -15.95 -12.83
N LEU A 772 22.88 -16.59 -11.75
CA LEU A 772 22.10 -17.61 -11.04
C LEU A 772 20.98 -17.01 -10.18
N GLY A 773 20.92 -15.67 -10.06
CA GLY A 773 19.99 -14.92 -9.24
C GLY A 773 20.49 -13.49 -9.03
N ILE A 774 20.02 -12.83 -7.97
CA ILE A 774 20.50 -11.48 -7.60
C ILE A 774 21.93 -11.59 -7.03
N PRO A 775 22.93 -10.88 -7.57
CA PRO A 775 24.31 -10.91 -7.04
C PRO A 775 24.40 -10.50 -5.57
N ARG A 776 25.25 -11.19 -4.79
CA ARG A 776 25.44 -10.97 -3.34
C ARG A 776 26.77 -10.31 -2.96
N THR A 777 27.69 -10.14 -3.90
CA THR A 777 29.07 -9.73 -3.66
C THR A 777 29.21 -8.30 -3.12
N ASP A 778 28.40 -7.35 -3.59
CA ASP A 778 28.31 -6.00 -3.03
C ASP A 778 27.03 -5.84 -2.15
N PRO A 779 27.17 -5.65 -0.82
CA PRO A 779 26.04 -5.44 0.08
C PRO A 779 25.18 -4.22 -0.23
N VAL A 780 25.71 -3.18 -0.88
CA VAL A 780 24.99 -1.95 -1.24
C VAL A 780 24.15 -2.18 -2.48
N GLU A 781 24.76 -2.67 -3.57
CA GLU A 781 24.05 -3.05 -4.79
C GLU A 781 23.03 -4.16 -4.52
N ARG A 782 23.35 -5.18 -3.70
CA ARG A 782 22.41 -6.24 -3.31
C ARG A 782 21.16 -5.65 -2.64
N ARG A 783 21.32 -4.75 -1.66
CA ARG A 783 20.19 -4.09 -0.98
C ARG A 783 19.37 -3.24 -1.94
N ARG A 784 20.01 -2.62 -2.94
CA ARG A 784 19.33 -1.83 -3.97
C ARG A 784 18.52 -2.73 -4.92
N LEU A 785 19.10 -3.83 -5.40
CA LEU A 785 18.46 -4.77 -6.31
C LEU A 785 17.30 -5.52 -5.64
N ARG A 786 17.48 -6.01 -4.41
CA ARG A 786 16.38 -6.63 -3.62
C ARG A 786 15.19 -5.69 -3.48
N ARG A 787 15.43 -4.41 -3.15
CA ARG A 787 14.38 -3.40 -3.08
C ARG A 787 13.69 -3.15 -4.42
N TRP A 788 14.47 -3.15 -5.51
CA TRP A 788 13.93 -2.97 -6.85
C TRP A 788 13.02 -4.13 -7.28
N PHE A 789 13.46 -5.38 -7.10
CA PHE A 789 12.65 -6.56 -7.41
C PHE A 789 11.42 -6.71 -6.48
N ALA A 790 11.55 -6.41 -5.18
CA ALA A 790 10.42 -6.40 -4.26
C ALA A 790 9.34 -5.39 -4.67
N LYS A 791 9.74 -4.17 -5.07
CA LYS A 791 8.83 -3.14 -5.60
C LYS A 791 8.12 -3.57 -6.88
N LEU A 792 8.74 -4.47 -7.65
CA LEU A 792 8.14 -5.00 -8.87
C LEU A 792 7.16 -6.13 -8.61
N GLY A 793 7.11 -6.70 -7.39
CA GLY A 793 6.16 -7.75 -6.99
C GLY A 793 6.80 -9.09 -6.61
N TRP A 794 8.13 -9.21 -6.66
CA TRP A 794 8.81 -10.45 -6.26
C TRP A 794 8.81 -10.64 -4.74
N SER A 795 8.45 -11.83 -4.27
CA SER A 795 8.58 -12.20 -2.85
C SER A 795 10.04 -12.44 -2.49
N MET A 796 10.53 -11.75 -1.46
CA MET A 796 11.90 -11.90 -0.97
C MET A 796 12.04 -12.96 0.14
N ALA A 797 10.92 -13.57 0.57
CA ALA A 797 10.88 -14.48 1.72
C ALA A 797 11.33 -15.91 1.39
N LEU A 798 11.23 -16.32 0.12
CA LEU A 798 11.55 -17.68 -0.36
C LEU A 798 12.86 -17.71 -1.17
N SER A 799 13.80 -16.81 -0.88
CA SER A 799 15.06 -16.69 -1.61
C SER A 799 16.03 -17.82 -1.27
N ARG A 800 16.68 -18.41 -2.28
CA ARG A 800 17.67 -19.49 -2.12
C ARG A 800 19.08 -19.00 -2.45
N PRO A 801 20.08 -19.16 -1.57
CA PRO A 801 21.44 -18.74 -1.88
C PRO A 801 22.14 -19.76 -2.77
N LEU A 802 22.76 -19.26 -3.85
CA LEU A 802 23.56 -20.05 -4.77
C LEU A 802 24.96 -19.45 -4.87
N CYS A 803 25.95 -20.27 -5.21
CA CYS A 803 27.27 -19.79 -5.56
C CYS A 803 27.91 -20.59 -6.69
N SER A 804 28.87 -19.98 -7.37
CA SER A 804 29.90 -20.70 -8.10
C SER A 804 31.16 -20.72 -7.24
N MET A 805 31.90 -21.83 -7.29
CA MET A 805 33.15 -22.00 -6.54
C MET A 805 34.30 -22.34 -7.48
N VAL A 806 35.52 -22.00 -7.07
CA VAL A 806 36.74 -22.25 -7.81
C VAL A 806 37.77 -22.97 -6.94
N LEU A 807 38.33 -24.05 -7.48
CA LEU A 807 39.56 -24.66 -7.00
C LEU A 807 40.70 -24.26 -7.94
N ARG A 808 41.71 -23.59 -7.39
CA ARG A 808 42.91 -23.15 -8.13
C ARG A 808 44.05 -24.14 -7.90
N ASP A 809 45.00 -24.14 -8.83
CA ASP A 809 46.22 -24.95 -8.77
C ASP A 809 45.98 -26.44 -8.57
N VAL A 810 45.11 -26.99 -9.42
CA VAL A 810 44.73 -28.42 -9.41
C VAL A 810 45.94 -29.35 -9.57
N GLN A 811 47.03 -28.85 -10.16
CA GLN A 811 48.28 -29.61 -10.32
C GLN A 811 49.01 -29.87 -8.99
N SER A 812 48.88 -29.00 -7.98
CA SER A 812 49.44 -29.21 -6.65
C SER A 812 48.41 -29.75 -5.64
N TRP A 813 47.14 -29.83 -6.04
CA TRP A 813 46.06 -30.33 -5.19
C TRP A 813 46.25 -31.81 -4.81
N THR A 814 46.03 -32.10 -3.53
CA THR A 814 46.02 -33.46 -2.97
C THR A 814 44.69 -33.71 -2.26
N GLN A 815 44.18 -34.94 -2.35
CA GLN A 815 42.91 -35.33 -1.76
C GLN A 815 43.00 -35.37 -0.22
N PRO A 816 42.07 -34.72 0.52
CA PRO A 816 42.07 -34.74 1.99
C PRO A 816 42.01 -36.17 2.57
N GLU A 817 42.69 -36.43 3.71
CA GLU A 817 42.86 -37.79 4.26
C GLU A 817 41.55 -38.48 4.65
N GLY A 818 40.51 -37.74 5.03
CA GLY A 818 39.16 -38.28 5.30
C GLY A 818 38.41 -38.78 4.06
N LEU A 819 38.91 -38.47 2.86
CA LEU A 819 38.35 -38.86 1.56
C LEU A 819 39.22 -39.88 0.81
N ARG A 820 40.39 -40.26 1.35
CA ARG A 820 41.44 -41.04 0.65
C ARG A 820 40.93 -42.40 0.16
N VAL A 821 41.03 -42.63 -1.15
CA VAL A 821 40.79 -43.93 -1.79
C VAL A 821 41.92 -44.90 -1.39
N LYS A 822 41.61 -45.99 -0.68
CA LYS A 822 42.58 -47.08 -0.46
C LYS A 822 42.72 -47.91 -1.73
N GLY A 823 43.67 -47.54 -2.59
CA GLY A 823 44.09 -48.39 -3.71
C GLY A 823 44.84 -49.63 -3.22
N GLY A 824 44.33 -50.82 -3.55
CA GLY A 824 45.03 -52.08 -3.35
C GLY A 824 46.31 -52.13 -4.19
N ARG A 825 47.38 -52.70 -3.61
CA ARG A 825 48.66 -52.91 -4.30
C ARG A 825 48.51 -53.93 -5.44
N GLY A 826 48.85 -53.48 -6.66
CA GLY A 826 49.58 -54.24 -7.70
C GLY A 826 48.88 -55.41 -8.39
N SER A 827 48.54 -55.25 -9.67
CA SER A 827 49.05 -56.08 -10.79
C SER A 827 48.31 -55.72 -12.09
N SER A 828 48.97 -56.00 -13.21
CA SER A 828 48.82 -55.49 -14.56
C SER A 828 47.55 -55.91 -15.33
N ALA A 829 47.17 -55.02 -16.26
CA ALA A 829 46.31 -55.20 -17.44
C ALA A 829 44.80 -54.94 -17.29
N GLY A 830 44.35 -53.78 -17.80
CA GLY A 830 43.28 -53.78 -18.80
C GLY A 830 41.81 -53.62 -18.38
N THR A 831 41.45 -52.85 -17.35
CA THR A 831 40.14 -52.13 -17.25
C THR A 831 40.19 -51.22 -16.01
N SER A 832 39.92 -49.92 -16.16
CA SER A 832 39.99 -48.96 -15.05
C SER A 832 38.65 -48.86 -14.32
N SER A 833 38.37 -49.76 -13.37
CA SER A 833 37.35 -49.56 -12.33
C SER A 833 38.05 -49.23 -11.01
N SER A 834 37.85 -48.00 -10.51
CA SER A 834 38.38 -47.56 -9.22
C SER A 834 37.25 -47.53 -8.18
N SER A 835 37.12 -48.59 -7.39
CA SER A 835 36.14 -48.69 -6.30
C SER A 835 36.55 -47.80 -5.11
N ILE A 836 35.66 -46.91 -4.68
CA ILE A 836 35.76 -46.08 -3.47
C ILE A 836 34.93 -46.79 -2.38
N GLY A 837 35.54 -47.27 -1.28
CA GLY A 837 34.80 -47.95 -0.18
C GLY A 837 34.13 -46.93 0.77
N HIS A 838 33.03 -47.19 1.48
CA HIS A 838 32.28 -48.41 1.83
C HIS A 838 30.99 -48.58 1.00
N GLY A 839 30.69 -49.81 0.54
CA GLY A 839 29.38 -50.22 0.00
C GLY A 839 29.20 -50.04 -1.52
N GLU A 840 29.10 -51.15 -2.25
CA GLU A 840 28.38 -51.40 -3.53
C GLU A 840 28.29 -50.35 -4.67
N VAL A 841 29.06 -49.25 -4.67
CA VAL A 841 28.96 -48.20 -5.69
C VAL A 841 30.15 -48.19 -6.65
N GLU A 842 29.89 -48.43 -7.93
CA GLU A 842 30.85 -48.34 -9.04
C GLU A 842 30.73 -47.02 -9.79
N TYR A 843 31.87 -46.46 -10.25
CA TYR A 843 31.90 -45.21 -11.01
C TYR A 843 32.44 -45.43 -12.42
N ASP A 844 31.80 -44.81 -13.40
CA ASP A 844 32.28 -44.74 -14.78
C ASP A 844 32.13 -43.34 -15.37
N LEU A 845 32.86 -43.07 -16.46
CA LEU A 845 32.80 -41.82 -17.22
C LEU A 845 32.33 -42.16 -18.64
N VAL A 846 31.20 -41.59 -19.04
CA VAL A 846 30.58 -41.81 -20.35
C VAL A 846 30.51 -40.53 -21.18
N PHE A 847 30.47 -40.70 -22.50
CA PHE A 847 30.40 -39.65 -23.51
C PHE A 847 29.40 -40.07 -24.59
N GLY A 848 28.73 -39.10 -25.23
CA GLY A 848 27.88 -39.37 -26.40
C GLY A 848 26.41 -39.63 -26.10
N GLU A 849 25.57 -39.50 -27.13
CA GLU A 849 24.11 -39.57 -27.05
C GLU A 849 23.59 -40.99 -26.76
N GLU A 850 24.40 -42.03 -26.98
CA GLU A 850 24.02 -43.41 -26.70
C GLU A 850 23.70 -43.68 -25.22
N TYR A 851 24.14 -42.80 -24.31
CA TYR A 851 23.81 -42.86 -22.89
C TYR A 851 22.70 -41.87 -22.47
N ALA A 852 22.15 -41.10 -23.42
CA ALA A 852 21.24 -40.00 -23.12
C ALA A 852 19.94 -40.47 -22.45
N ASP A 853 19.32 -41.53 -22.96
CA ASP A 853 18.04 -42.01 -22.43
C ASP A 853 18.16 -42.41 -20.95
N ALA A 854 19.16 -43.22 -20.60
CA ALA A 854 19.37 -43.68 -19.23
C ALA A 854 19.73 -42.54 -18.26
N VAL A 855 20.58 -41.60 -18.70
CA VAL A 855 21.04 -40.51 -17.83
C VAL A 855 19.97 -39.42 -17.70
N VAL A 856 19.29 -39.04 -18.78
CA VAL A 856 18.22 -38.04 -18.74
C VAL A 856 17.04 -38.57 -17.94
N GLU A 857 16.73 -39.86 -18.05
CA GLU A 857 15.70 -40.50 -17.21
C GLU A 857 16.08 -40.45 -15.72
N HIS A 858 17.33 -40.81 -15.35
CA HIS A 858 17.81 -40.66 -13.97
C HIS A 858 17.70 -39.21 -13.48
N VAL A 859 18.06 -38.24 -14.31
CA VAL A 859 17.94 -36.82 -13.96
C VAL A 859 16.49 -36.41 -13.76
N ARG A 860 15.58 -36.91 -14.60
CA ARG A 860 14.13 -36.63 -14.53
C ARG A 860 13.50 -37.22 -13.28
N THR A 861 13.89 -38.43 -12.88
CA THR A 861 13.35 -39.11 -11.68
C THR A 861 13.99 -38.64 -10.38
N SER A 862 15.24 -38.18 -10.43
CA SER A 862 16.05 -37.88 -9.23
C SER A 862 16.22 -36.39 -8.95
N SER A 863 15.92 -35.48 -9.89
CA SER A 863 16.09 -34.03 -9.70
C SER A 863 14.79 -33.25 -9.86
N ARG A 864 14.55 -32.30 -8.94
CA ARG A 864 13.44 -31.32 -9.02
C ARG A 864 13.86 -29.96 -9.61
N GLN A 865 15.13 -29.81 -10.01
CA GLN A 865 15.74 -28.49 -10.31
C GLN A 865 15.89 -28.18 -11.80
N GLY A 866 15.30 -28.98 -12.71
CA GLY A 866 15.30 -28.66 -14.14
C GLY A 866 16.67 -28.70 -14.82
N VAL A 867 17.62 -29.49 -14.30
CA VAL A 867 19.00 -29.58 -14.84
C VAL A 867 19.15 -30.49 -16.06
N ALA A 868 18.05 -31.08 -16.54
CA ALA A 868 18.05 -31.99 -17.69
C ALA A 868 18.73 -31.38 -18.93
N GLU A 869 18.57 -30.08 -19.15
CA GLU A 869 19.16 -29.40 -20.31
C GLU A 869 20.68 -29.29 -20.25
N VAL A 870 21.24 -29.15 -19.04
CA VAL A 870 22.70 -29.19 -18.82
C VAL A 870 23.26 -30.55 -19.22
N TYR A 871 22.55 -31.62 -18.84
CA TYR A 871 22.91 -32.99 -19.17
C TYR A 871 22.80 -33.28 -20.67
N ARG A 872 21.72 -32.85 -21.33
CA ARG A 872 21.56 -33.00 -22.79
C ARG A 872 22.63 -32.24 -23.57
N THR A 873 22.89 -30.99 -23.19
CA THR A 873 23.95 -30.18 -23.81
C THR A 873 25.33 -30.83 -23.61
N ALA A 874 25.56 -31.46 -22.46
CA ALA A 874 26.78 -32.20 -22.21
C ALA A 874 26.90 -33.46 -23.09
N LEU A 875 25.85 -34.25 -23.21
CA LEU A 875 25.83 -35.49 -24.01
C LEU A 875 25.99 -35.21 -25.51
N ALA A 876 25.40 -34.13 -26.02
CA ALA A 876 25.58 -33.66 -27.40
C ALA A 876 26.96 -33.02 -27.66
N GLY A 877 27.74 -32.72 -26.60
CA GLY A 877 28.96 -31.90 -26.65
C GLY A 877 30.23 -32.61 -27.15
N GLY A 878 30.16 -33.87 -27.58
CA GLY A 878 31.31 -34.65 -28.06
C GLY A 878 32.35 -34.94 -26.95
N PRO A 879 33.63 -35.22 -27.28
CA PRO A 879 34.65 -35.71 -26.33
C PRO A 879 35.12 -34.66 -25.30
N HIS A 880 34.50 -33.48 -25.24
CA HIS A 880 34.87 -32.37 -24.37
C HIS A 880 33.89 -32.15 -23.22
N CYS A 881 32.80 -32.93 -23.18
CA CYS A 881 31.82 -33.04 -22.10
C CYS A 881 31.60 -34.53 -21.80
N GLY A 882 31.73 -34.94 -20.55
CA GLY A 882 31.44 -36.30 -20.12
C GLY A 882 30.58 -36.31 -18.86
N ILE A 883 29.99 -37.46 -18.59
CA ILE A 883 29.16 -37.67 -17.40
C ILE A 883 29.81 -38.74 -16.55
N ILE A 884 30.17 -38.37 -15.32
CA ILE A 884 30.59 -39.34 -14.32
C ILE A 884 29.33 -39.89 -13.67
N ARG A 885 29.13 -41.21 -13.72
CA ARG A 885 27.98 -41.88 -13.10
C ARG A 885 28.45 -42.69 -11.91
N ALA A 886 27.56 -42.83 -10.94
CA ALA A 886 27.68 -43.74 -9.81
C ALA A 886 26.54 -44.76 -9.91
N LYS A 887 26.88 -46.04 -9.87
CA LYS A 887 25.97 -47.16 -10.10
C LYS A 887 26.01 -48.11 -8.91
N LYS A 888 24.86 -48.64 -8.50
CA LYS A 888 24.74 -49.66 -7.46
C LYS A 888 24.20 -50.96 -8.06
N ALA A 889 24.68 -52.12 -7.59
CA ALA A 889 24.09 -53.41 -7.96
C ALA A 889 22.65 -53.51 -7.43
N GLY A 890 21.69 -53.86 -8.28
CA GLY A 890 20.28 -54.03 -7.88
C GLY A 890 20.07 -55.22 -6.94
N GLU A 891 19.22 -55.05 -5.91
CA GLU A 891 18.73 -56.15 -5.08
C GLU A 891 17.70 -56.98 -5.87
N THR A 892 17.97 -58.27 -6.08
CA THR A 892 17.01 -59.20 -6.68
C THR A 892 15.79 -59.39 -5.77
N SER A 893 14.61 -58.90 -6.17
CA SER A 893 13.36 -59.26 -5.50
C SER A 893 12.98 -60.71 -5.85
N THR A 894 13.13 -61.64 -4.92
CA THR A 894 12.55 -62.98 -5.03
C THR A 894 11.06 -62.93 -4.70
N ALA A 895 10.21 -62.68 -5.69
CA ALA A 895 8.80 -63.02 -5.61
C ALA A 895 8.66 -64.50 -6.03
N GLY A 896 8.47 -65.37 -5.03
CA GLY A 896 8.29 -66.80 -5.25
C GLY A 896 7.02 -67.09 -6.03
N ILE A 897 7.17 -67.82 -7.14
CA ILE A 897 6.07 -68.48 -7.84
C ILE A 897 5.66 -69.68 -6.98
N SER A 898 4.46 -69.65 -6.41
CA SER A 898 3.73 -70.85 -5.99
C SER A 898 2.38 -70.87 -6.70
N ALA A 899 2.24 -71.80 -7.63
CA ALA A 899 0.98 -72.11 -8.27
C ALA A 899 0.00 -72.69 -7.24
N GLY A 900 -1.21 -72.14 -7.19
CA GLY A 900 -2.33 -72.63 -6.39
C GLY A 900 -3.62 -72.43 -7.17
N THR A 901 -4.21 -73.55 -7.57
CA THR A 901 -5.45 -73.72 -8.33
C THR A 901 -6.72 -73.26 -7.59
N ASN A 902 -7.75 -72.96 -8.40
CA ASN A 902 -9.20 -72.95 -8.14
C ASN A 902 -9.86 -71.67 -7.60
N GLY A 903 -10.91 -71.23 -8.32
CA GLY A 903 -12.18 -70.88 -7.68
C GLY A 903 -12.76 -69.51 -7.99
N SER A 904 -13.59 -69.46 -9.03
CA SER A 904 -14.89 -68.75 -9.11
C SER A 904 -15.01 -67.25 -8.79
N GLY A 905 -15.62 -66.52 -9.74
CA GLY A 905 -16.60 -65.49 -9.41
C GLY A 905 -16.54 -64.21 -10.24
N ASN A 906 -17.46 -64.10 -11.22
CA ASN A 906 -18.25 -62.91 -11.64
C ASN A 906 -17.74 -61.49 -11.33
N ALA A 907 -17.89 -60.48 -12.18
CA ALA A 907 -18.50 -60.32 -13.49
C ALA A 907 -18.31 -58.85 -13.94
N HIS A 908 -18.36 -58.62 -15.25
CA HIS A 908 -18.84 -57.41 -15.94
C HIS A 908 -18.04 -56.09 -15.78
N ALA A 909 -17.85 -55.24 -16.79
CA ALA A 909 -18.24 -55.22 -18.20
C ALA A 909 -17.50 -54.05 -18.92
N GLY A 910 -17.36 -54.15 -20.25
CA GLY A 910 -17.17 -53.07 -21.24
C GLY A 910 -15.77 -52.44 -21.31
N ALA A 911 -14.89 -52.61 -22.32
CA ALA A 911 -15.01 -52.84 -23.77
C ALA A 911 -15.70 -51.72 -24.58
N GLU A 912 -15.23 -51.59 -25.83
CA GLU A 912 -15.48 -50.57 -26.88
C GLU A 912 -14.51 -49.37 -26.79
N GLU A 913 -13.43 -49.27 -27.58
CA GLU A 913 -13.19 -49.62 -29.01
C GLU A 913 -14.15 -48.94 -29.99
N ASP A 914 -13.58 -48.06 -30.82
CA ASP A 914 -13.71 -47.97 -32.29
C ASP A 914 -13.32 -46.53 -32.70
N GLY A 915 -12.36 -46.33 -33.60
CA GLY A 915 -12.45 -46.66 -35.03
C GLY A 915 -12.85 -45.34 -35.74
N ASP A 916 -12.32 -44.89 -36.87
CA ASP A 916 -11.58 -45.52 -37.97
C ASP A 916 -11.03 -44.39 -38.87
N GLY A 917 -10.15 -44.78 -39.80
CA GLY A 917 -10.00 -44.12 -41.09
C GLY A 917 -8.56 -43.65 -41.38
N GLU A 918 -7.66 -44.49 -41.90
CA GLU A 918 -7.48 -44.83 -43.34
C GLU A 918 -7.40 -43.59 -44.26
N MET A 919 -6.55 -43.46 -45.27
CA MET A 919 -5.46 -44.23 -45.87
C MET A 919 -4.88 -43.34 -47.00
N MET A 920 -3.68 -43.68 -47.49
CA MET A 920 -3.04 -43.41 -48.82
C MET A 920 -1.57 -43.01 -48.60
N LEU A 921 -0.58 -43.92 -48.73
CA LEU A 921 0.05 -44.45 -49.96
C LEU A 921 0.75 -43.32 -50.77
N ASP A 922 2.00 -43.38 -51.23
CA ASP A 922 2.85 -44.52 -51.61
C ASP A 922 4.32 -44.07 -51.89
N GLY A 923 5.24 -45.05 -51.93
CA GLY A 923 6.54 -45.03 -52.67
C GLY A 923 7.77 -44.45 -51.94
N GLY A 924 8.88 -45.15 -51.65
CA GLY A 924 9.41 -46.44 -52.14
C GLY A 924 10.68 -46.23 -52.98
N LEU A 925 11.87 -46.61 -52.44
CA LEU A 925 13.12 -47.12 -53.11
C LEU A 925 14.31 -46.99 -52.11
N HIS A 926 14.70 -48.01 -51.34
CA HIS A 926 15.52 -49.21 -51.63
C HIS A 926 17.03 -48.97 -51.84
N LEU A 927 17.85 -49.38 -50.86
CA LEU A 927 19.07 -50.20 -51.01
C LEU A 927 19.63 -50.57 -49.63
N GLY A 928 19.64 -51.87 -49.33
CA GLY A 928 20.15 -52.43 -48.09
C GLY A 928 21.60 -52.91 -48.19
N MET A 929 22.19 -53.23 -47.04
CA MET A 929 23.05 -54.41 -46.86
C MET A 929 23.22 -54.75 -45.36
N THR A 930 22.58 -55.86 -44.99
CA THR A 930 22.93 -56.93 -44.03
C THR A 930 24.10 -56.77 -43.05
N GLY A 931 23.84 -57.13 -41.78
CA GLY A 931 24.88 -57.53 -40.82
C GLY A 931 24.33 -57.82 -39.42
N THR A 932 23.76 -59.00 -39.21
CA THR A 932 23.35 -59.53 -37.90
C THR A 932 24.53 -59.86 -36.99
N ALA A 933 24.49 -59.41 -35.74
CA ALA A 933 25.20 -60.06 -34.63
C ALA A 933 24.43 -59.85 -33.31
N THR A 934 23.52 -60.79 -33.02
CA THR A 934 22.98 -61.03 -31.68
C THR A 934 24.11 -61.49 -30.77
N THR A 935 24.43 -60.68 -29.75
CA THR A 935 25.23 -61.11 -28.60
C THR A 935 24.38 -60.92 -27.36
N THR A 936 23.84 -62.02 -26.86
CA THR A 936 23.18 -62.10 -25.55
C THR A 936 24.23 -62.01 -24.45
N THR A 937 24.36 -60.82 -23.85
CA THR A 937 25.01 -60.62 -22.55
C THR A 937 23.94 -60.34 -21.51
N THR A 938 23.75 -61.27 -20.58
CA THR A 938 23.04 -61.06 -19.31
C THR A 938 23.65 -59.87 -18.58
N THR A 939 23.04 -58.70 -18.70
CA THR A 939 23.38 -57.51 -17.92
C THR A 939 22.80 -57.66 -16.52
N ARG A 940 23.65 -57.56 -15.50
CA ARG A 940 23.19 -57.20 -14.15
C ARG A 940 22.49 -55.84 -14.29
N ASP A 941 21.25 -55.70 -13.78
CA ASP A 941 20.58 -54.40 -13.76
C ASP A 941 21.29 -53.48 -12.74
N GLU A 942 22.31 -52.77 -13.24
CA GLU A 942 23.01 -51.72 -12.51
C GLU A 942 22.13 -50.47 -12.45
N THR A 943 21.74 -50.04 -11.26
CA THR A 943 20.89 -48.87 -11.08
C THR A 943 21.73 -47.60 -10.92
N LEU A 944 21.45 -46.55 -11.68
CA LEU A 944 22.11 -45.25 -11.48
C LEU A 944 21.67 -44.65 -10.14
N VAL A 945 22.64 -44.34 -9.28
CA VAL A 945 22.41 -43.73 -7.97
C VAL A 945 22.97 -42.31 -7.87
N GLY A 946 23.86 -41.92 -8.79
CA GLY A 946 24.38 -40.56 -8.87
C GLY A 946 24.98 -40.22 -10.23
N SER A 947 25.02 -38.94 -10.59
CA SER A 947 25.69 -38.45 -11.80
C SER A 947 26.21 -37.03 -11.62
N VAL A 948 27.26 -36.65 -12.35
CA VAL A 948 27.72 -35.25 -12.46
C VAL A 948 28.28 -34.98 -13.85
N VAL A 949 28.09 -33.77 -14.35
CA VAL A 949 28.61 -33.31 -15.64
C VAL A 949 30.02 -32.75 -15.45
N VAL A 950 30.96 -33.18 -16.30
CA VAL A 950 32.34 -32.67 -16.33
C VAL A 950 32.67 -32.21 -17.74
N TYR A 951 33.21 -31.00 -17.86
CA TYR A 951 33.46 -30.39 -19.17
C TYR A 951 34.69 -29.48 -19.14
N ASN A 952 35.27 -29.22 -20.31
CA ASN A 952 36.41 -28.30 -20.43
C ASN A 952 36.02 -27.04 -21.24
N ALA A 953 36.92 -26.06 -21.28
CA ALA A 953 36.71 -24.78 -21.94
C ALA A 953 36.40 -24.84 -23.46
N ARG A 954 36.60 -26.00 -24.12
CA ARG A 954 36.28 -26.19 -25.55
C ARG A 954 34.87 -26.72 -25.79
N SER A 955 34.15 -27.10 -24.74
CA SER A 955 32.78 -27.60 -24.84
C SER A 955 31.77 -26.50 -25.21
N GLN A 956 30.65 -26.90 -25.82
CA GLN A 956 29.48 -26.03 -26.00
C GLN A 956 28.96 -25.51 -24.65
N LEU A 957 28.96 -26.36 -23.62
CA LEU A 957 28.51 -26.00 -22.28
C LEU A 957 29.35 -24.86 -21.66
N ALA A 958 30.67 -24.82 -21.91
CA ALA A 958 31.53 -23.72 -21.47
C ALA A 958 31.20 -22.36 -22.10
N ARG A 959 30.49 -22.31 -23.24
CA ARG A 959 29.98 -21.05 -23.82
C ARG A 959 28.79 -20.49 -23.03
N LEU A 960 28.00 -21.38 -22.43
CA LEU A 960 26.79 -21.08 -21.67
C LEU A 960 27.06 -20.90 -20.17
N VAL A 961 28.24 -21.29 -19.69
CA VAL A 961 28.70 -21.12 -18.30
C VAL A 961 30.00 -20.28 -18.26
N PRO A 962 29.88 -18.94 -18.30
CA PRO A 962 31.03 -18.04 -18.47
C PRO A 962 32.11 -18.13 -17.39
N ALA A 963 31.74 -18.56 -16.18
CA ALA A 963 32.66 -18.72 -15.05
C ALA A 963 33.88 -19.61 -15.37
N VAL A 964 33.74 -20.56 -16.30
CA VAL A 964 34.85 -21.41 -16.76
C VAL A 964 35.84 -20.66 -17.65
N ARG A 965 35.39 -19.62 -18.36
CA ARG A 965 36.22 -18.78 -19.25
C ARG A 965 36.86 -17.58 -18.52
N GLU A 966 36.36 -17.26 -17.33
CA GLU A 966 36.88 -16.18 -16.47
C GLU A 966 38.27 -16.50 -15.90
N ALA A 967 38.53 -17.77 -15.59
CA ALA A 967 39.86 -18.23 -15.26
C ALA A 967 40.74 -18.05 -16.50
N ARG A 968 41.61 -17.02 -16.54
CA ARG A 968 42.62 -16.78 -17.60
C ARG A 968 43.69 -17.91 -17.69
N ILE A 969 43.38 -19.08 -17.16
CA ILE A 969 44.17 -20.29 -16.97
C ILE A 969 43.30 -21.45 -17.49
N ARG A 970 43.88 -22.53 -18.03
CA ARG A 970 43.09 -23.70 -18.49
C ARG A 970 42.22 -24.25 -17.34
N ALA A 971 40.91 -24.03 -17.41
CA ALA A 971 39.95 -24.49 -16.41
C ALA A 971 38.98 -25.52 -17.00
N GLY A 972 38.51 -26.43 -16.15
CA GLY A 972 37.35 -27.29 -16.42
C GLY A 972 36.19 -26.96 -15.48
N GLY A 973 34.98 -27.34 -15.88
CA GLY A 973 33.77 -27.18 -15.09
C GLY A 973 33.24 -28.54 -14.61
N ILE A 974 32.62 -28.52 -13.43
CA ILE A 974 31.84 -29.61 -12.87
C ILE A 974 30.46 -29.02 -12.53
N SER A 975 29.40 -29.50 -13.17
CA SER A 975 28.05 -28.94 -13.03
C SER A 975 27.04 -29.98 -12.55
N SER A 976 26.04 -29.49 -11.82
CA SER A 976 24.74 -30.14 -11.63
C SER A 976 24.82 -31.60 -11.15
N PRO A 977 25.43 -31.89 -9.99
CA PRO A 977 25.40 -33.24 -9.42
C PRO A 977 23.94 -33.66 -9.12
N VAL A 978 23.53 -34.84 -9.60
CA VAL A 978 22.20 -35.41 -9.38
C VAL A 978 22.32 -36.76 -8.68
N ILE A 979 21.78 -36.85 -7.47
CA ILE A 979 21.80 -38.06 -6.64
C ILE A 979 20.38 -38.59 -6.49
N SER A 980 20.22 -39.91 -6.58
CA SER A 980 18.94 -40.57 -6.33
C SER A 980 18.48 -40.33 -4.89
N PRO A 981 17.20 -39.99 -4.64
CA PRO A 981 16.63 -39.88 -3.30
C PRO A 981 16.74 -41.15 -2.45
N SER A 982 16.96 -42.31 -3.08
CA SER A 982 17.11 -43.61 -2.40
C SER A 982 18.43 -43.77 -1.65
N VAL A 983 19.38 -42.82 -1.77
CA VAL A 983 20.71 -42.90 -1.15
C VAL A 983 20.75 -42.13 0.17
N GLY A 984 20.98 -42.83 1.29
CA GLY A 984 21.12 -42.22 2.63
C GLY A 984 22.41 -41.43 2.85
N GLU A 985 23.46 -41.70 2.07
CA GLU A 985 24.79 -41.06 2.19
C GLU A 985 25.04 -39.99 1.10
N TYR A 986 24.11 -39.06 0.93
CA TYR A 986 24.14 -38.02 -0.11
C TYR A 986 25.47 -37.26 -0.20
N ALA A 987 26.02 -36.82 0.94
CA ALA A 987 27.23 -36.00 0.98
C ALA A 987 28.47 -36.75 0.47
N MET A 988 28.63 -38.02 0.84
CA MET A 988 29.79 -38.84 0.44
C MET A 988 29.79 -39.11 -1.06
N LEU A 989 28.62 -39.39 -1.63
CA LEU A 989 28.46 -39.67 -3.06
C LEU A 989 28.77 -38.44 -3.92
N VAL A 990 28.24 -37.26 -3.53
CA VAL A 990 28.54 -35.99 -4.21
C VAL A 990 30.04 -35.67 -4.12
N GLN A 991 30.66 -35.87 -2.96
CA GLN A 991 32.09 -35.65 -2.77
C GLN A 991 32.93 -36.60 -3.64
N GLY A 992 32.55 -37.88 -3.74
CA GLY A 992 33.21 -38.86 -4.62
C GLY A 992 33.15 -38.47 -6.10
N LEU A 993 31.97 -38.07 -6.57
CA LEU A 993 31.75 -37.59 -7.94
C LEU A 993 32.60 -36.34 -8.26
N ILE A 994 32.66 -35.37 -7.34
CA ILE A 994 33.46 -34.15 -7.51
C ILE A 994 34.95 -34.48 -7.54
N VAL A 995 35.45 -35.36 -6.66
CA VAL A 995 36.86 -35.79 -6.67
C VAL A 995 37.25 -36.44 -8.00
N LEU A 996 36.39 -37.30 -8.55
CA LEU A 996 36.62 -37.91 -9.86
C LEU A 996 36.63 -36.85 -10.98
N GLY A 997 35.73 -35.86 -10.92
CA GLY A 997 35.73 -34.74 -11.85
C GLY A 997 37.02 -33.90 -11.79
N ILE A 998 37.54 -33.63 -10.59
CA ILE A 998 38.83 -32.92 -10.40
C ILE A 998 39.96 -33.72 -11.05
N LYS A 999 40.01 -35.04 -10.84
CA LYS A 999 41.03 -35.92 -11.44
C LYS A 999 40.95 -35.93 -12.96
N GLU A 1000 39.74 -35.97 -13.53
CA GLU A 1000 39.55 -35.96 -14.98
C GLU A 1000 39.97 -34.62 -15.60
N ILE A 1001 39.58 -33.49 -15.01
CA ILE A 1001 40.01 -32.16 -15.47
C ILE A 1001 41.54 -32.01 -15.37
N ARG A 1002 42.15 -32.55 -14.31
CA ARG A 1002 43.62 -32.59 -14.17
C ARG A 1002 44.28 -33.40 -15.28
N LYS A 1003 43.73 -34.57 -15.62
CA LYS A 1003 44.20 -35.43 -16.72
C LYS A 1003 44.12 -34.73 -18.07
N GLN A 1004 43.10 -33.90 -18.28
CA GLN A 1004 42.95 -33.06 -19.48
C GLN A 1004 43.85 -31.80 -19.48
N GLY A 1005 44.73 -31.65 -18.48
CA GLY A 1005 45.68 -30.54 -18.38
C GLY A 1005 45.06 -29.23 -17.86
N GLY A 1006 43.94 -29.30 -17.15
CA GLY A 1006 43.38 -28.17 -16.41
C GLY A 1006 44.21 -27.82 -15.18
N ASN A 1007 44.31 -26.53 -14.87
CA ASN A 1007 44.94 -26.01 -13.65
C ASN A 1007 43.92 -25.37 -12.69
N ALA A 1008 42.65 -25.25 -13.08
CA ALA A 1008 41.56 -24.82 -12.22
C ALA A 1008 40.28 -25.64 -12.48
N VAL A 1009 39.45 -25.80 -11.45
CA VAL A 1009 38.12 -26.43 -11.54
C VAL A 1009 37.08 -25.44 -11.05
N ILE A 1010 36.02 -25.23 -11.84
CA ILE A 1010 34.84 -24.45 -11.45
C ILE A 1010 33.71 -25.40 -11.11
N LEU A 1011 33.14 -25.24 -9.92
CA LEU A 1011 31.85 -25.82 -9.57
C LEU A 1011 30.78 -24.76 -9.79
N ASP A 1012 29.93 -24.94 -10.80
CA ASP A 1012 28.82 -24.03 -11.04
C ASP A 1012 27.57 -24.49 -10.27
N CYS A 1013 26.86 -23.50 -9.73
CA CYS A 1013 25.55 -23.66 -9.11
C CYS A 1013 25.48 -24.58 -7.87
N VAL A 1014 26.28 -24.24 -6.86
CA VAL A 1014 26.31 -24.88 -5.55
C VAL A 1014 25.30 -24.22 -4.60
N ASP A 1015 24.61 -25.03 -3.78
CA ASP A 1015 23.75 -24.55 -2.71
C ASP A 1015 24.54 -23.94 -1.55
N GLY A 1016 24.23 -22.67 -1.23
CA GLY A 1016 25.02 -21.88 -0.28
C GLY A 1016 24.88 -22.28 1.20
N ASP A 1017 23.81 -22.98 1.59
CA ASP A 1017 23.47 -23.21 3.01
C ASP A 1017 23.66 -24.67 3.48
N GLY A 1018 23.96 -25.63 2.59
CA GLY A 1018 23.92 -27.06 2.92
C GLY A 1018 25.17 -27.89 2.61
N ASN A 1019 26.07 -27.43 1.74
CA ASN A 1019 27.21 -28.26 1.27
C ASN A 1019 28.55 -27.50 1.15
N SER A 1020 28.60 -26.24 1.60
CA SER A 1020 29.79 -25.37 1.48
C SER A 1020 30.99 -25.87 2.28
N ASP A 1021 30.76 -26.45 3.46
CA ASP A 1021 31.83 -26.78 4.40
C ASP A 1021 32.67 -27.96 3.91
N GLY A 1022 32.03 -28.97 3.32
CA GLY A 1022 32.71 -30.10 2.69
C GLY A 1022 33.54 -29.70 1.46
N LEU A 1023 33.03 -28.79 0.63
CA LEU A 1023 33.72 -28.30 -0.57
C LEU A 1023 34.87 -27.33 -0.22
N THR A 1024 34.69 -26.50 0.80
CA THR A 1024 35.75 -25.62 1.31
C THR A 1024 36.90 -26.44 1.89
N THR A 1025 36.60 -27.56 2.55
CA THR A 1025 37.60 -28.52 3.04
C THR A 1025 38.39 -29.18 1.90
N MET A 1026 37.80 -29.31 0.70
CA MET A 1026 38.51 -29.74 -0.52
C MET A 1026 39.33 -28.62 -1.18
N GLY A 1027 39.34 -27.40 -0.64
CA GLY A 1027 40.11 -26.26 -1.15
C GLY A 1027 39.36 -25.36 -2.13
N PHE A 1028 38.05 -25.55 -2.32
CA PHE A 1028 37.25 -24.61 -3.13
C PHE A 1028 37.03 -23.29 -2.39
N SER A 1029 37.11 -22.18 -3.11
CA SER A 1029 36.72 -20.85 -2.64
C SER A 1029 35.54 -20.31 -3.45
N VAL A 1030 34.70 -19.49 -2.84
CA VAL A 1030 33.55 -18.87 -3.52
C VAL A 1030 34.04 -17.89 -4.59
N LEU A 1031 33.58 -18.06 -5.83
CA LEU A 1031 33.88 -17.18 -6.95
C LEU A 1031 32.80 -16.08 -7.06
N HIS A 1032 31.55 -16.47 -7.29
CA HIS A 1032 30.40 -15.56 -7.30
C HIS A 1032 29.29 -16.10 -6.41
N SER A 1033 28.52 -15.22 -5.76
CA SER A 1033 27.38 -15.60 -4.94
C SER A 1033 26.12 -14.86 -5.39
N PHE A 1034 25.01 -15.58 -5.41
CA PHE A 1034 23.72 -15.14 -5.91
C PHE A 1034 22.59 -15.54 -4.97
N GLU A 1035 21.42 -14.97 -5.24
CA GLU A 1035 20.19 -15.22 -4.53
C GLU A 1035 19.07 -15.45 -5.55
N GLU A 1036 18.69 -16.71 -5.74
CA GLU A 1036 17.61 -17.14 -6.65
C GLU A 1036 16.26 -16.83 -6.03
N LEU A 1037 15.31 -16.37 -6.85
CA LEU A 1037 13.94 -16.11 -6.43
C LEU A 1037 12.97 -16.91 -7.30
N THR A 1038 12.00 -17.56 -6.67
CA THR A 1038 10.92 -18.30 -7.34
C THR A 1038 9.57 -17.86 -6.80
N CYS A 1039 8.55 -17.86 -7.67
CA CYS A 1039 7.17 -17.56 -7.29
C CYS A 1039 6.17 -18.26 -8.21
N ASP A 1040 4.94 -18.46 -7.70
CA ASP A 1040 3.83 -18.99 -8.49
C ASP A 1040 3.40 -17.99 -9.56
N ALA A 1041 3.23 -18.45 -10.80
CA ALA A 1041 2.75 -17.61 -11.89
C ALA A 1041 1.34 -17.06 -11.64
N ALA A 1042 0.48 -17.80 -10.92
CA ALA A 1042 -0.88 -17.37 -10.56
C ALA A 1042 -0.91 -16.18 -9.59
N ALA A 1043 0.21 -15.87 -8.92
CA ALA A 1043 0.33 -14.66 -8.11
C ALA A 1043 0.33 -13.38 -8.97
N TRP A 1044 0.78 -13.47 -10.23
CA TRP A 1044 0.91 -12.35 -11.16
C TRP A 1044 -0.28 -12.20 -12.11
N ALA A 1045 -1.06 -13.25 -12.33
CA ALA A 1045 -2.27 -13.20 -13.16
C ALA A 1045 -3.45 -12.43 -12.49
N ARG A 1046 -3.35 -12.13 -11.19
CA ARG A 1046 -4.36 -11.43 -10.38
C ARG A 1046 -4.03 -9.95 -10.10
N SER A 1047 -2.85 -9.49 -10.50
CA SER A 1047 -2.36 -8.10 -10.35
C SER A 1047 -2.40 -7.35 -11.67
#